data_AF-A0A444Y8B2-F1
#
_entry.id   AF-A0A444Y8B2-F1
#
_cell.length_a   1.000
_cell.length_b   1.000
_cell.length_c   1.000
_cell.angle_alpha   90.00
_cell.angle_beta   90.00
_cell.angle_gamma   90.00
#
_symmetry.space_group_name_H-M   'P 1'
#
loop_
_entity.id
_entity.type
_entity.pdbx_description
1 polymer ?
#
loop_
_entity_poly.entity_id
_entity_poly.type
_entity_poly.pdbx_seq_one_letter_code
_entity_poly.pdbx_strand_id
1 'polypeptide(L)'
;MGSLKNDENPQLQTSKVSYEPLLYVNGVRRVLPDGLAHLTLLEYLRAKLIMGHSTFFGAKGIGLTGTKLGCGEGGCGACTVMVSSYDEKSRKCFLKMFFQTLCYQCLLSTSIFCRRNACDYSGRIGKLQESLYICALNMKSLQESMAQAHGSQCGFCTPGFVMSMYALLRSSQTPPSEEQIEECLAGNLCRCTGYRPIVDAFRVFAKTNDMLYTGISSVSPEEAKSICPSTGKPCSCNSNNVNDKCVVGDNRYKATSYDEVDGTKYTEKELIFPPELLLRTATPLSLTGFGGLMWYRPLTLQHALDLKAKYPDAKLIVGNSEVGIEMRLKRLQYRVLVSVTHVPELNVLNVKDDGLEIGAAVRLSDLLSVLRKVVTERDVHETSSCRALIEQLKWFAGTQIRNAASIGGNICTASPISDLNPLWMAVGANFRIIDSKGNSRTTLAENFFLGYRKVDLASSEILLSVFLPWNKRFEYVKEFKQSHRRDDDIAIVNAGLRIHLQETSEIWVVADASIAYGGVAPCSLSAKKTKDFLIGKVWDQNLLQDALKVLQNDIILKEDAPGGMVEFRKSLTLSFFFKFFLWVSHQLDGVKESIPASHLSAMQPVHRPTITGSQDYEIMKHGTSVGSPEVHLSAKLQVTGEAEYADDIQLPLNGLHAALVLSRKPHARILSIDGSEAMSSPGFVGLFLAKDVPADNKIGPVVYDEELFATDYVTCVGQVIGVVVADTHENAKTAARKVNVKYEDLPAILSIKEAINAGSFHPNTEKCLIKGDVDQCFQSGQCDRIIEGEVHIGGQEHFYLEPHSSLVWTLDGGNEVHMISST
;
A
#
# COMPACT_ATOMS: atom_id res chain seq x y z
N MET A 1 -30.09 37.07 -60.58
CA MET A 1 -29.22 38.10 -59.97
C MET A 1 -29.08 37.79 -58.49
N GLY A 2 -27.83 37.64 -58.03
CA GLY A 2 -27.39 37.79 -56.64
C GLY A 2 -27.93 36.85 -55.56
N SER A 3 -27.19 35.79 -55.23
CA SER A 3 -27.29 35.12 -53.92
C SER A 3 -25.90 35.00 -53.29
N LEU A 4 -25.71 35.88 -52.31
CA LEU A 4 -24.97 35.78 -51.03
C LEU A 4 -23.68 34.93 -50.96
N LYS A 5 -22.59 35.66 -50.67
CA LYS A 5 -21.26 35.19 -50.29
C LYS A 5 -21.32 34.44 -48.96
N ASN A 6 -20.70 33.26 -48.91
CA ASN A 6 -20.29 32.59 -47.68
C ASN A 6 -18.94 33.17 -47.25
N ASP A 7 -18.87 33.70 -46.03
CA ASP A 7 -17.63 34.08 -45.37
C ASP A 7 -16.88 32.82 -44.91
N GLU A 8 -15.63 32.72 -45.35
CA GLU A 8 -14.69 31.65 -45.02
C GLU A 8 -14.24 31.76 -43.55
N ASN A 9 -14.52 30.70 -42.79
CA ASN A 9 -13.97 30.49 -41.46
C ASN A 9 -12.54 29.91 -41.62
N PRO A 10 -11.47 30.55 -41.12
CA PRO A 10 -10.11 30.09 -41.38
C PRO A 10 -9.86 28.76 -40.66
N GLN A 11 -9.73 27.71 -41.46
CA GLN A 11 -9.27 26.41 -41.03
C GLN A 11 -7.90 26.57 -40.34
N LEU A 12 -7.84 26.29 -39.04
CA LEU A 12 -6.60 25.91 -38.38
C LEU A 12 -6.10 24.62 -39.06
N GLN A 13 -5.24 24.77 -40.07
CA GLN A 13 -4.37 23.71 -40.53
C GLN A 13 -3.36 23.40 -39.42
N THR A 14 -3.77 22.57 -38.45
CA THR A 14 -2.81 21.90 -37.56
C THR A 14 -2.08 20.86 -38.40
N SER A 15 -0.82 21.13 -38.71
CA SER A 15 0.13 20.14 -39.19
C SER A 15 0.07 18.91 -38.27
N LYS A 16 -0.28 17.74 -38.82
CA LYS A 16 -0.23 16.46 -38.11
C LYS A 16 1.23 16.10 -37.84
N VAL A 17 1.80 16.65 -36.77
CA VAL A 17 3.01 16.14 -36.14
C VAL A 17 2.58 14.91 -35.33
N SER A 18 3.05 13.72 -35.72
CA SER A 18 2.80 12.49 -34.95
C SER A 18 3.63 12.49 -33.66
N TYR A 19 2.99 12.66 -32.51
CA TYR A 19 3.60 12.66 -31.19
C TYR A 19 3.49 11.26 -30.57
N GLU A 20 4.40 10.37 -30.96
CA GLU A 20 4.36 8.99 -30.49
C GLU A 20 4.77 8.85 -29.02
N PRO A 21 3.90 8.28 -28.17
CA PRO A 21 4.27 7.98 -26.80
C PRO A 21 5.28 6.83 -26.71
N LEU A 22 6.33 6.97 -25.90
CA LEU A 22 7.48 6.06 -25.89
C LEU A 22 7.88 5.67 -24.45
N LEU A 23 8.20 4.39 -24.25
CA LEU A 23 8.84 3.86 -23.04
C LEU A 23 9.89 2.80 -23.38
N TYR A 24 10.71 2.43 -22.39
CA TYR A 24 11.64 1.30 -22.51
C TYR A 24 11.34 0.23 -21.46
N VAL A 25 11.30 -1.03 -21.91
CA VAL A 25 11.18 -2.21 -21.04
C VAL A 25 12.38 -3.11 -21.28
N ASN A 26 13.18 -3.33 -20.24
CA ASN A 26 14.38 -4.16 -20.22
C ASN A 26 15.36 -3.83 -21.36
N GLY A 27 15.66 -2.54 -21.57
CA GLY A 27 16.53 -2.11 -22.68
C GLY A 27 15.81 -1.96 -24.02
N VAL A 28 14.59 -2.49 -24.16
CA VAL A 28 13.87 -2.54 -25.43
C VAL A 28 12.93 -1.35 -25.57
N ARG A 29 13.15 -0.57 -26.63
CA ARG A 29 12.32 0.57 -27.05
C ARG A 29 10.89 0.12 -27.40
N ARG A 30 9.86 0.76 -26.82
CA ARG A 30 8.44 0.47 -27.08
C ARG A 30 7.66 1.75 -27.34
N VAL A 31 7.04 1.85 -28.51
CA VAL A 31 6.05 2.90 -28.82
C VAL A 31 4.69 2.43 -28.34
N LEU A 32 4.04 3.26 -27.55
CA LEU A 32 2.70 2.99 -27.07
C LEU A 32 1.67 3.37 -28.15
N PRO A 33 0.74 2.48 -28.48
CA PRO A 33 -0.35 2.85 -29.37
C PRO A 33 -1.37 3.72 -28.61
N ASP A 34 -2.05 4.60 -29.35
CA ASP A 34 -3.21 5.33 -28.82
C ASP A 34 -4.38 4.36 -28.54
N GLY A 35 -5.32 4.74 -27.68
CA GLY A 35 -6.47 3.91 -27.28
C GLY A 35 -6.25 3.06 -26.02
N LEU A 36 -5.05 3.09 -25.44
CA LEU A 36 -4.66 2.26 -24.29
C LEU A 36 -4.59 3.02 -22.95
N ALA A 37 -5.09 4.26 -22.87
CA ALA A 37 -4.96 5.07 -21.64
C ALA A 37 -5.49 4.35 -20.37
N HIS A 38 -6.52 3.52 -20.51
CA HIS A 38 -7.22 2.82 -19.45
C HIS A 38 -6.48 1.62 -18.82
N LEU A 39 -5.47 1.05 -19.50
CA LEU A 39 -4.79 -0.16 -19.03
C LEU A 39 -3.95 0.12 -17.77
N THR A 40 -3.49 -0.91 -17.08
CA THR A 40 -2.40 -0.80 -16.10
C THR A 40 -1.05 -1.17 -16.73
N LEU A 41 0.08 -0.77 -16.13
CA LEU A 41 1.36 -1.28 -16.63
C LEU A 41 1.44 -2.81 -16.44
N LEU A 42 0.77 -3.36 -15.42
CA LEU A 42 0.76 -4.81 -15.13
C LEU A 42 0.07 -5.56 -16.25
N GLU A 43 -1.11 -5.08 -16.65
CA GLU A 43 -1.84 -5.59 -17.80
C GLU A 43 -1.02 -5.45 -19.09
N TYR A 44 -0.33 -4.32 -19.30
CA TYR A 44 0.51 -4.12 -20.49
C TYR A 44 1.75 -5.05 -20.54
N LEU A 45 2.42 -5.29 -19.40
CA LEU A 45 3.56 -6.21 -19.36
C LEU A 45 3.11 -7.66 -19.59
N ARG A 46 2.03 -8.10 -18.93
CA ARG A 46 1.59 -9.50 -18.96
C ARG A 46 0.88 -9.88 -20.26
N ALA A 47 0.08 -8.97 -20.84
CA ALA A 47 -0.64 -9.26 -22.07
C ALA A 47 0.34 -9.58 -23.23
N LYS A 48 0.05 -10.59 -24.07
CA LYS A 48 0.71 -10.78 -25.38
C LYS A 48 -0.13 -10.24 -26.54
N LEU A 49 -1.45 -10.22 -26.39
CA LEU A 49 -2.43 -9.67 -27.32
C LEU A 49 -3.38 -8.75 -26.54
N ILE A 50 -3.51 -7.50 -27.01
CA ILE A 50 -4.49 -6.54 -26.53
C ILE A 50 -5.55 -6.47 -27.63
N MET A 51 -6.67 -7.16 -27.43
CA MET A 51 -7.79 -7.14 -28.38
C MET A 51 -8.50 -5.78 -28.30
N GLY A 52 -8.40 -5.00 -29.37
CA GLY A 52 -9.21 -3.80 -29.56
C GLY A 52 -10.54 -4.14 -30.23
N HIS A 53 -11.61 -3.44 -29.82
CA HIS A 53 -12.99 -3.63 -30.31
C HIS A 53 -13.23 -3.29 -31.79
N SER A 54 -12.22 -2.80 -32.51
CA SER A 54 -12.30 -2.54 -33.95
C SER A 54 -11.51 -3.60 -34.71
N THR A 55 -12.20 -4.36 -35.55
CA THR A 55 -11.63 -5.11 -36.67
C THR A 55 -10.49 -4.30 -37.30
N PHE A 56 -9.27 -4.87 -37.29
CA PHE A 56 -8.02 -4.43 -37.95
C PHE A 56 -6.80 -3.89 -37.17
N PHE A 57 -6.82 -3.63 -35.85
CA PHE A 57 -5.56 -3.34 -35.13
C PHE A 57 -5.53 -3.91 -33.70
N GLY A 58 -5.06 -5.16 -33.55
CA GLY A 58 -4.68 -5.69 -32.24
C GLY A 58 -3.33 -5.09 -31.81
N ALA A 59 -3.27 -4.39 -30.68
CA ALA A 59 -2.00 -3.97 -30.10
C ALA A 59 -1.34 -5.20 -29.43
N LYS A 60 -0.05 -5.44 -29.66
CA LYS A 60 0.67 -6.51 -28.95
C LYS A 60 1.10 -6.01 -27.58
N GLY A 61 0.72 -6.71 -26.52
CA GLY A 61 1.39 -6.55 -25.23
C GLY A 61 2.77 -7.26 -25.26
N ILE A 62 3.51 -7.25 -24.15
CA ILE A 62 4.91 -7.71 -24.14
C ILE A 62 5.05 -9.19 -23.74
N GLY A 63 4.12 -9.76 -22.97
CA GLY A 63 4.17 -11.15 -22.51
C GLY A 63 5.22 -11.44 -21.44
N LEU A 64 5.56 -10.44 -20.62
CA LEU A 64 6.47 -10.57 -19.47
C LEU A 64 5.63 -10.88 -18.22
N THR A 65 5.53 -12.16 -17.89
CA THR A 65 4.65 -12.68 -16.83
C THR A 65 5.32 -12.78 -15.46
N GLY A 66 6.62 -12.48 -15.34
CA GLY A 66 7.34 -12.51 -14.05
C GLY A 66 6.74 -11.59 -12.99
N THR A 67 6.18 -10.45 -13.37
CA THR A 67 5.45 -9.57 -12.46
C THR A 67 4.00 -10.05 -12.27
N LYS A 68 3.54 -10.14 -11.01
CA LYS A 68 2.32 -10.88 -10.66
C LYS A 68 1.19 -9.97 -10.14
N LEU A 69 -0.06 -10.40 -10.34
CA LEU A 69 -1.26 -9.77 -9.75
C LEU A 69 -1.66 -10.51 -8.47
N GLY A 70 -1.40 -9.93 -7.30
CA GLY A 70 -1.83 -10.49 -6.02
C GLY A 70 -3.14 -9.88 -5.50
N CYS A 71 -3.15 -8.57 -5.21
CA CYS A 71 -4.29 -7.91 -4.56
C CYS A 71 -5.10 -6.94 -5.43
N GLY A 72 -4.48 -6.26 -6.40
CA GLY A 72 -5.20 -5.26 -7.19
C GLY A 72 -5.24 -3.84 -6.58
N GLU A 73 -4.58 -3.61 -5.43
CA GLU A 73 -4.74 -2.36 -4.66
C GLU A 73 -3.44 -1.78 -4.08
N GLY A 74 -2.29 -2.40 -4.36
CA GLY A 74 -0.99 -1.88 -3.90
C GLY A 74 -0.63 -2.21 -2.45
N GLY A 75 -1.22 -3.25 -1.84
CA GLY A 75 -0.90 -3.67 -0.47
C GLY A 75 -0.03 -4.93 -0.35
N CYS A 76 0.34 -5.60 -1.46
CA CYS A 76 0.95 -6.94 -1.42
C CYS A 76 2.39 -7.08 -1.93
N GLY A 77 2.98 -6.10 -2.64
CA GLY A 77 4.34 -6.30 -3.16
C GLY A 77 4.47 -7.02 -4.49
N ALA A 78 3.56 -7.93 -4.83
CA ALA A 78 3.79 -8.91 -5.91
C ALA A 78 3.96 -8.29 -7.31
N CYS A 79 3.40 -7.10 -7.51
CA CYS A 79 3.49 -6.34 -8.76
C CYS A 79 4.61 -5.28 -8.77
N THR A 80 5.60 -5.38 -7.89
CA THR A 80 6.65 -4.37 -7.77
C THR A 80 7.54 -4.34 -9.02
N VAL A 81 7.83 -3.13 -9.52
CA VAL A 81 8.81 -2.88 -10.59
C VAL A 81 9.69 -1.68 -10.26
N MET A 82 10.87 -1.61 -10.88
CA MET A 82 11.73 -0.43 -10.81
C MET A 82 11.49 0.47 -12.03
N VAL A 83 11.41 1.77 -11.77
CA VAL A 83 11.30 2.83 -12.76
C VAL A 83 12.51 3.74 -12.60
N SER A 84 13.29 3.88 -13.66
CA SER A 84 14.29 4.96 -13.72
C SER A 84 13.68 6.23 -14.32
N SER A 85 14.28 7.37 -13.99
CA SER A 85 13.99 8.69 -14.54
C SER A 85 15.25 9.55 -14.53
N TYR A 86 15.41 10.47 -15.48
CA TYR A 86 16.56 11.38 -15.50
C TYR A 86 16.16 12.78 -15.00
N ASP A 87 17.02 13.42 -14.22
CA ASP A 87 16.85 14.83 -13.91
C ASP A 87 17.98 15.64 -14.55
N GLU A 88 17.63 16.52 -15.49
CA GLU A 88 18.61 17.39 -16.16
C GLU A 88 19.30 18.34 -15.16
N LYS A 89 18.62 18.76 -14.08
CA LYS A 89 19.17 19.72 -13.11
C LYS A 89 20.30 19.12 -12.29
N SER A 90 20.07 17.94 -11.70
CA SER A 90 21.10 17.22 -10.94
C SER A 90 22.05 16.41 -11.83
N ARG A 91 21.73 16.24 -13.12
CA ARG A 91 22.39 15.32 -14.07
C ARG A 91 22.47 13.88 -13.54
N LYS A 92 21.49 13.46 -12.74
CA LYS A 92 21.43 12.14 -12.10
C LYS A 92 20.24 11.33 -12.61
N CYS A 93 20.44 10.02 -12.70
CA CYS A 93 19.35 9.07 -12.83
C CYS A 93 18.78 8.77 -11.45
N PHE A 94 17.49 8.99 -11.26
CA PHE A 94 16.76 8.53 -10.09
C PHE A 94 16.14 7.16 -10.41
N LEU A 95 16.29 6.22 -9.49
CA LEU A 95 15.69 4.89 -9.58
C LEU A 95 14.72 4.76 -8.41
N LYS A 96 13.43 4.59 -8.73
CA LYS A 96 12.38 4.46 -7.74
C LYS A 96 11.59 3.19 -8.01
N MET A 97 11.20 2.54 -6.93
CA MET A 97 10.32 1.38 -6.95
C MET A 97 8.85 1.84 -6.96
N PHE A 98 7.99 1.18 -7.74
CA PHE A 98 6.56 1.47 -7.85
C PHE A 98 5.71 0.20 -7.82
N PHE A 99 4.47 0.33 -7.33
CA PHE A 99 3.42 -0.66 -7.58
C PHE A 99 2.85 -0.51 -8.97
N GLN A 100 2.69 -1.62 -9.67
CA GLN A 100 2.21 -1.63 -11.04
C GLN A 100 0.68 -1.63 -11.17
N THR A 101 -0.04 -1.83 -10.05
CA THR A 101 -1.49 -1.64 -10.00
C THR A 101 -1.89 -0.16 -9.98
N LEU A 102 -0.92 0.72 -9.82
CA LEU A 102 -1.04 2.11 -10.22
C LEU A 102 -1.02 2.09 -11.76
N CYS A 103 -2.20 2.31 -12.34
CA CYS A 103 -2.54 2.33 -13.77
C CYS A 103 -1.41 2.78 -14.71
N TYR A 104 -1.46 2.36 -15.98
CA TYR A 104 -0.61 2.81 -17.09
C TYR A 104 -0.54 4.34 -17.06
N GLN A 105 -1.63 5.01 -16.67
CA GLN A 105 -1.77 6.43 -16.33
C GLN A 105 -0.73 7.03 -15.36
N CYS A 106 -0.23 6.27 -14.40
CA CYS A 106 0.73 6.72 -13.40
C CYS A 106 2.18 6.72 -13.90
N LEU A 107 2.46 5.84 -14.85
CA LEU A 107 3.74 5.71 -15.53
C LEU A 107 3.80 6.54 -16.82
N LEU A 108 2.65 6.74 -17.46
CA LEU A 108 2.42 7.82 -18.44
C LEU A 108 2.63 9.20 -17.79
N SER A 109 2.40 9.30 -16.47
CA SER A 109 2.71 10.49 -15.68
C SER A 109 4.19 10.60 -15.32
N THR A 110 5.00 9.54 -15.38
CA THR A 110 6.44 9.69 -15.22
C THR A 110 7.15 9.87 -16.54
N SER A 111 6.76 9.30 -17.69
CA SER A 111 7.54 9.60 -18.90
C SER A 111 6.98 9.12 -20.21
N ILE A 112 6.78 10.05 -21.12
CA ILE A 112 6.80 9.79 -22.55
C ILE A 112 7.58 10.91 -23.20
N PHE A 113 8.41 10.55 -24.17
CA PHE A 113 9.15 11.52 -24.97
C PHE A 113 8.76 11.44 -26.44
N CYS A 114 8.65 12.58 -27.12
CA CYS A 114 8.45 12.64 -28.58
C CYS A 114 9.73 13.07 -29.31
N ARG A 115 9.90 12.57 -30.54
CA ARG A 115 11.03 12.88 -31.41
C ARG A 115 10.79 14.23 -32.10
N ARG A 116 11.82 15.08 -32.16
CA ARG A 116 11.86 16.20 -33.13
C ARG A 116 13.17 16.06 -33.92
N ASN A 117 13.05 15.95 -35.24
CA ASN A 117 14.16 16.25 -36.14
C ASN A 117 14.07 17.75 -36.44
N ALA A 118 15.00 18.55 -35.95
CA ALA A 118 15.51 19.80 -36.56
C ALA A 118 16.25 20.62 -35.50
N CYS A 119 17.46 21.01 -35.85
CA CYS A 119 18.33 21.92 -35.12
C CYS A 119 17.64 23.27 -34.89
N ASP A 120 17.69 23.80 -33.67
CA ASP A 120 17.96 25.22 -33.47
C ASP A 120 18.48 25.47 -32.05
N TYR A 121 19.62 26.18 -31.97
CA TYR A 121 20.26 26.60 -30.73
C TYR A 121 19.66 27.94 -30.31
N SER A 122 18.80 27.96 -29.29
CA SER A 122 18.74 29.09 -28.36
C SER A 122 17.86 28.80 -27.14
N GLY A 123 18.46 29.09 -25.97
CA GLY A 123 17.81 29.42 -24.70
C GLY A 123 16.82 28.43 -24.09
N ARG A 124 17.23 27.63 -23.09
CA ARG A 124 16.26 26.93 -22.22
C ARG A 124 16.66 26.90 -20.75
N ILE A 125 15.75 27.47 -19.96
CA ILE A 125 15.56 27.34 -18.52
C ILE A 125 15.21 25.86 -18.22
N GLY A 126 15.87 25.30 -17.19
CA GLY A 126 15.99 23.85 -16.93
C GLY A 126 14.73 23.14 -16.44
N LYS A 127 14.55 21.89 -16.88
CA LYS A 127 13.37 21.04 -16.64
C LYS A 127 13.78 19.70 -16.00
N LEU A 128 12.86 19.08 -15.25
CA LEU A 128 12.98 17.69 -14.80
C LEU A 128 12.59 16.78 -15.98
N GLN A 129 13.37 15.73 -16.28
CA GLN A 129 13.25 14.95 -17.52
C GLN A 129 13.01 13.46 -17.22
N GLU A 130 11.88 13.16 -16.57
CA GLU A 130 11.61 11.78 -16.17
C GLU A 130 11.44 10.87 -17.40
N SER A 131 12.19 9.75 -17.48
CA SER A 131 12.18 8.74 -18.59
C SER A 131 12.09 7.28 -18.14
N LEU A 132 10.97 6.60 -18.44
CA LEU A 132 10.63 5.27 -17.96
C LEU A 132 11.53 4.19 -18.57
N TYR A 133 12.37 3.64 -17.71
CA TYR A 133 13.15 2.45 -17.92
C TYR A 133 12.77 1.40 -16.89
N ILE A 134 12.26 0.25 -17.35
CA ILE A 134 12.03 -0.93 -16.50
C ILE A 134 13.24 -1.84 -16.69
N CYS A 135 13.94 -2.23 -15.63
CA CYS A 135 15.03 -3.21 -15.70
C CYS A 135 14.57 -4.55 -15.14
N ALA A 136 15.00 -5.64 -15.77
CA ALA A 136 14.93 -7.00 -15.21
C ALA A 136 16.16 -7.86 -15.58
N LEU A 137 17.27 -7.26 -16.04
CA LEU A 137 18.45 -8.03 -16.47
C LEU A 137 19.68 -7.69 -15.62
N ASN A 138 20.38 -8.75 -15.23
CA ASN A 138 21.59 -8.83 -14.40
C ASN A 138 21.41 -8.69 -12.87
N MET A 139 20.43 -9.42 -12.30
CA MET A 139 20.17 -9.51 -10.85
C MET A 139 20.74 -10.80 -10.24
N LYS A 140 21.74 -11.41 -10.87
CA LYS A 140 22.15 -12.80 -10.61
C LYS A 140 22.49 -13.06 -9.14
N SER A 141 23.30 -12.21 -8.51
CA SER A 141 23.66 -12.39 -7.09
C SER A 141 22.48 -12.21 -6.13
N LEU A 142 21.58 -11.26 -6.42
CA LEU A 142 20.37 -11.04 -5.63
C LEU A 142 19.40 -12.22 -5.72
N GLN A 143 19.20 -12.74 -6.93
CA GLN A 143 18.37 -13.89 -7.21
C GLN A 143 18.96 -15.18 -6.63
N GLU A 144 20.28 -15.36 -6.76
CA GLU A 144 21.00 -16.50 -6.21
C GLU A 144 20.91 -16.53 -4.68
N SER A 145 21.18 -15.40 -4.01
CA SER A 145 21.06 -15.32 -2.56
C SER A 145 19.64 -15.62 -2.08
N MET A 146 18.62 -15.03 -2.71
CA MET A 146 17.22 -15.31 -2.38
C MET A 146 16.85 -16.79 -2.55
N ALA A 147 17.42 -17.49 -3.54
CA ALA A 147 17.20 -18.92 -3.73
C ALA A 147 17.97 -19.78 -2.71
N GLN A 148 19.26 -19.50 -2.50
CA GLN A 148 20.15 -20.28 -1.63
C GLN A 148 19.78 -20.15 -0.15
N ALA A 149 19.33 -18.97 0.27
CA ALA A 149 18.84 -18.73 1.63
C ALA A 149 17.45 -19.34 1.91
N HIS A 150 16.88 -20.12 0.98
CA HIS A 150 15.50 -20.64 1.06
C HIS A 150 14.44 -19.54 1.22
N GLY A 151 14.69 -18.35 0.65
CA GLY A 151 13.80 -17.20 0.67
C GLY A 151 12.55 -17.33 -0.21
N SER A 152 12.44 -18.40 -1.00
CA SER A 152 11.31 -18.66 -1.90
C SER A 152 10.71 -20.05 -1.65
N GLN A 153 9.39 -20.09 -1.40
CA GLN A 153 8.59 -21.33 -1.27
C GLN A 153 7.60 -21.45 -2.44
N CYS A 154 6.39 -20.88 -2.33
CA CYS A 154 5.42 -20.90 -3.44
C CYS A 154 5.90 -20.08 -4.65
N GLY A 155 6.73 -19.05 -4.42
CA GLY A 155 7.38 -18.23 -5.44
C GLY A 155 6.60 -17.03 -5.96
N PHE A 156 5.30 -16.90 -5.68
CA PHE A 156 4.46 -15.87 -6.32
C PHE A 156 4.82 -14.43 -5.89
N CYS A 157 5.21 -14.23 -4.63
CA CYS A 157 5.66 -12.91 -4.15
C CYS A 157 7.12 -12.61 -4.47
N THR A 158 7.91 -13.63 -4.82
CA THR A 158 9.39 -13.56 -4.93
C THR A 158 9.86 -12.49 -5.92
N PRO A 159 9.31 -12.37 -7.15
CA PRO A 159 9.69 -11.30 -8.07
C PRO A 159 9.51 -9.89 -7.47
N GLY A 160 8.46 -9.70 -6.68
CA GLY A 160 8.20 -8.42 -6.01
C GLY A 160 9.29 -8.05 -5.00
N PHE A 161 9.72 -9.02 -4.18
CA PHE A 161 10.82 -8.84 -3.21
C PHE A 161 12.17 -8.56 -3.90
N VAL A 162 12.49 -9.32 -4.95
CA VAL A 162 13.70 -9.12 -5.75
C VAL A 162 13.72 -7.71 -6.33
N MET A 163 12.60 -7.23 -6.91
CA MET A 163 12.55 -5.89 -7.48
C MET A 163 12.64 -4.79 -6.42
N SER A 164 12.12 -5.01 -5.21
CA SER A 164 12.29 -4.07 -4.09
C SER A 164 13.75 -3.90 -3.71
N MET A 165 14.43 -5.01 -3.43
CA MET A 165 15.82 -4.97 -3.03
C MET A 165 16.73 -4.45 -4.15
N TYR A 166 16.46 -4.85 -5.40
CA TYR A 166 17.18 -4.33 -6.56
C TYR A 166 17.06 -2.80 -6.68
N ALA A 167 15.85 -2.25 -6.52
CA ALA A 167 15.66 -0.80 -6.55
C ALA A 167 16.43 -0.08 -5.43
N LEU A 168 16.46 -0.66 -4.21
CA LEU A 168 17.24 -0.12 -3.09
C LEU A 168 18.74 -0.09 -3.43
N LEU A 169 19.30 -1.21 -3.89
CA LEU A 169 20.71 -1.31 -4.28
C LEU A 169 21.08 -0.31 -5.36
N ARG A 170 20.24 -0.13 -6.37
CA ARG A 170 20.46 0.81 -7.47
C ARG A 170 20.36 2.28 -7.04
N SER A 171 19.59 2.58 -6.00
CA SER A 171 19.40 3.94 -5.48
C SER A 171 20.45 4.34 -4.42
N SER A 172 21.16 3.37 -3.86
CA SER A 172 22.10 3.58 -2.76
C SER A 172 23.52 3.83 -3.28
N GLN A 173 24.16 4.92 -2.81
CA GLN A 173 25.57 5.21 -3.14
C GLN A 173 26.55 4.39 -2.30
N THR A 174 26.12 4.04 -1.09
CA THR A 174 26.83 3.17 -0.14
C THR A 174 26.00 1.90 0.06
N PRO A 175 26.59 0.83 0.61
CA PRO A 175 25.81 -0.32 1.06
C PRO A 175 24.62 0.12 1.93
N PRO A 176 23.40 -0.37 1.68
CA PRO A 176 22.24 -0.03 2.50
C PRO A 176 22.39 -0.60 3.91
N SER A 177 21.89 0.11 4.91
CA SER A 177 21.77 -0.44 6.27
C SER A 177 20.65 -1.49 6.35
N GLU A 178 20.67 -2.31 7.40
CA GLU A 178 19.60 -3.28 7.67
C GLU A 178 18.22 -2.62 7.83
N GLU A 179 18.15 -1.44 8.47
CA GLU A 179 16.89 -0.68 8.59
C GLU A 179 16.36 -0.25 7.21
N GLN A 180 17.24 0.15 6.29
CA GLN A 180 16.84 0.51 4.92
C GLN A 180 16.35 -0.71 4.13
N ILE A 181 16.96 -1.88 4.34
CA ILE A 181 16.49 -3.14 3.75
C ILE A 181 15.10 -3.44 4.28
N GLU A 182 14.89 -3.46 5.59
CA GLU A 182 13.57 -3.73 6.19
C GLU A 182 12.51 -2.72 5.74
N GLU A 183 12.82 -1.41 5.72
CA GLU A 183 11.90 -0.36 5.24
C GLU A 183 11.53 -0.54 3.76
N CYS A 184 12.47 -1.01 2.93
CA CYS A 184 12.22 -1.30 1.52
C CYS A 184 11.26 -2.48 1.33
N LEU A 185 11.35 -3.50 2.19
CA LEU A 185 10.53 -4.71 2.11
C LEU A 185 9.14 -4.56 2.74
N ALA A 186 8.88 -3.50 3.51
CA ALA A 186 7.63 -3.30 4.26
C ALA A 186 6.36 -3.28 3.37
N GLY A 187 6.50 -2.95 2.08
CA GLY A 187 5.40 -2.99 1.10
C GLY A 187 5.19 -4.35 0.43
N ASN A 188 5.90 -5.40 0.85
CA ASN A 188 5.85 -6.73 0.24
C ASN A 188 5.31 -7.77 1.23
N LEU A 189 4.30 -8.53 0.82
CA LEU A 189 3.70 -9.57 1.63
C LEU A 189 4.15 -10.96 1.18
N CYS A 190 4.46 -11.82 2.14
CA CYS A 190 4.69 -13.24 1.94
C CYS A 190 3.81 -14.04 2.92
N ARG A 191 3.11 -15.06 2.41
CA ARG A 191 2.27 -15.96 3.21
C ARG A 191 2.97 -17.25 3.65
N CYS A 192 4.12 -17.58 3.04
CA CYS A 192 4.76 -18.89 3.17
C CYS A 192 6.02 -18.89 4.06
N THR A 193 6.92 -17.93 3.87
CA THR A 193 8.30 -18.01 4.40
C THR A 193 8.46 -17.53 5.84
N GLY A 194 7.48 -16.81 6.37
CA GLY A 194 7.64 -16.09 7.64
C GLY A 194 8.67 -14.97 7.59
N TYR A 195 9.05 -14.49 6.40
CA TYR A 195 10.00 -13.40 6.10
C TYR A 195 11.47 -13.64 6.50
N ARG A 196 11.75 -14.38 7.57
CA ARG A 196 13.10 -14.62 8.09
C ARG A 196 14.13 -14.97 6.99
N PRO A 197 13.96 -16.02 6.17
CA PRO A 197 14.95 -16.36 5.14
C PRO A 197 15.09 -15.30 4.02
N ILE A 198 14.05 -14.47 3.79
CA ILE A 198 14.11 -13.36 2.83
C ILE A 198 15.00 -12.23 3.37
N VAL A 199 14.84 -11.91 4.65
CA VAL A 199 15.67 -10.89 5.30
C VAL A 199 17.13 -11.37 5.36
N ASP A 200 17.37 -12.62 5.73
CA ASP A 200 18.72 -13.21 5.74
C ASP A 200 19.38 -13.13 4.36
N ALA A 201 18.65 -13.47 3.29
CA ALA A 201 19.14 -13.35 1.92
C ALA A 201 19.62 -11.91 1.60
N PHE A 202 18.84 -10.90 1.98
CA PHE A 202 19.17 -9.53 1.59
C PHE A 202 20.18 -8.84 2.52
N ARG A 203 20.37 -9.33 3.74
CA ARG A 203 21.36 -8.77 4.69
C ARG A 203 22.79 -8.85 4.19
N VAL A 204 23.14 -9.84 3.38
CA VAL A 204 24.50 -9.96 2.81
C VAL A 204 24.94 -8.70 2.04
N PHE A 205 23.98 -7.91 1.54
CA PHE A 205 24.25 -6.66 0.83
C PHE A 205 24.44 -5.43 1.74
N ALA A 206 24.15 -5.54 3.04
CA ALA A 206 24.43 -4.48 4.01
C ALA A 206 25.92 -4.33 4.31
N LYS A 207 26.75 -5.32 3.92
CA LYS A 207 28.20 -5.37 4.14
C LYS A 207 28.61 -5.17 5.61
N THR A 208 27.72 -5.50 6.54
CA THR A 208 28.03 -5.63 7.96
C THR A 208 28.81 -6.93 8.19
N ASN A 209 29.77 -6.92 9.11
CA ASN A 209 30.63 -8.08 9.35
C ASN A 209 29.86 -9.16 10.11
N ASP A 210 29.44 -10.22 9.42
CA ASP A 210 28.76 -11.39 10.01
C ASP A 210 29.60 -12.18 11.02
N MET A 211 30.88 -11.82 11.21
CA MET A 211 31.73 -12.33 12.30
C MET A 211 31.10 -12.16 13.70
N LEU A 212 30.19 -11.20 13.89
CA LEU A 212 29.46 -11.00 15.15
C LEU A 212 28.42 -12.10 15.45
N TYR A 213 28.00 -12.87 14.45
CA TYR A 213 26.97 -13.92 14.58
C TYR A 213 27.50 -15.32 14.31
N THR A 214 28.58 -15.45 13.55
CA THR A 214 29.31 -16.72 13.37
C THR A 214 30.41 -16.94 14.41
N GLY A 215 30.86 -15.87 15.07
CA GLY A 215 31.79 -15.92 16.19
C GLY A 215 31.09 -15.55 17.49
N ILE A 216 30.75 -16.55 18.31
CA ILE A 216 30.75 -16.34 19.77
C ILE A 216 32.20 -16.09 20.16
N SER A 217 32.68 -14.88 19.94
CA SER A 217 33.86 -14.35 20.60
C SER A 217 33.33 -13.50 21.73
N SER A 218 33.43 -14.04 22.93
CA SER A 218 33.25 -13.40 24.22
C SER A 218 33.63 -11.91 24.20
N VAL A 219 32.65 -11.03 24.06
CA VAL A 219 32.74 -9.67 24.59
C VAL A 219 31.97 -9.72 25.89
N SER A 220 32.71 -9.81 27.00
CA SER A 220 32.17 -9.67 28.35
C SER A 220 31.52 -8.29 28.48
N PRO A 221 30.21 -8.18 28.75
CA PRO A 221 29.64 -6.92 29.20
C PRO A 221 30.18 -6.65 30.60
N GLU A 222 30.86 -5.53 30.79
CA GLU A 222 31.16 -5.00 32.11
C GLU A 222 29.85 -4.83 32.90
N GLU A 223 29.76 -5.60 33.99
CA GLU A 223 28.96 -5.38 35.21
C GLU A 223 27.52 -4.84 35.06
N ALA A 224 26.62 -5.61 34.43
CA ALA A 224 25.20 -5.53 34.72
C ALA A 224 24.77 -6.74 35.59
N LYS A 225 24.56 -6.51 36.90
CA LYS A 225 24.05 -7.55 37.81
C LYS A 225 22.70 -8.07 37.31
N SER A 226 22.64 -9.36 36.98
CA SER A 226 21.41 -10.00 36.51
C SER A 226 20.31 -9.96 37.58
N ILE A 227 19.13 -9.48 37.16
CA ILE A 227 17.93 -9.43 37.99
C ILE A 227 17.16 -10.74 37.78
N CYS A 228 16.80 -11.41 38.88
CA CYS A 228 16.09 -12.69 38.81
C CYS A 228 14.65 -12.49 38.27
N PRO A 229 14.23 -13.21 37.20
CA PRO A 229 12.90 -13.06 36.61
C PRO A 229 11.76 -13.36 37.59
N SER A 230 12.00 -14.22 38.58
CA SER A 230 10.99 -14.66 39.54
C SER A 230 10.81 -13.69 40.72
N THR A 231 11.78 -12.83 41.01
CA THR A 231 11.78 -12.00 42.24
C THR A 231 12.11 -10.52 42.04
N GLY A 232 12.58 -10.12 40.86
CA GLY A 232 12.85 -8.72 40.54
C GLY A 232 14.00 -8.08 41.33
N LYS A 233 14.87 -8.87 41.98
CA LYS A 233 16.05 -8.40 42.74
C LYS A 233 17.36 -8.98 42.19
N PRO A 234 18.53 -8.35 42.45
CA PRO A 234 19.83 -8.89 42.08
C PRO A 234 20.08 -10.24 42.77
N CYS A 235 20.36 -11.29 42.00
CA CYS A 235 20.58 -12.64 42.52
C CYS A 235 22.08 -12.90 42.73
N SER A 236 22.44 -13.45 43.89
CA SER A 236 23.80 -13.89 44.24
C SER A 236 24.01 -15.39 43.98
N CYS A 237 23.21 -16.00 43.10
CA CYS A 237 23.20 -17.43 42.81
C CYS A 237 24.46 -17.94 42.08
N ASN A 238 25.50 -17.12 41.95
CA ASN A 238 26.70 -17.41 41.16
C ASN A 238 27.95 -17.62 42.02
N SER A 239 27.81 -18.25 43.19
CA SER A 239 28.96 -18.68 43.99
C SER A 239 28.82 -20.11 44.47
N ASN A 240 29.68 -20.96 43.88
CA ASN A 240 30.17 -22.27 44.33
C ASN A 240 29.57 -23.53 43.69
N ASN A 241 30.45 -24.14 42.88
CA ASN A 241 30.53 -25.56 42.50
C ASN A 241 29.47 -26.11 41.56
N VAL A 242 29.63 -25.79 40.27
CA VAL A 242 29.50 -26.79 39.21
C VAL A 242 30.80 -26.76 38.42
N ASN A 243 31.43 -27.92 38.23
CA ASN A 243 32.69 -28.10 37.54
C ASN A 243 32.74 -27.35 36.19
N ASP A 244 33.46 -26.23 36.16
CA ASP A 244 34.01 -25.64 34.94
C ASP A 244 35.12 -26.55 34.40
N LYS A 245 34.72 -27.69 33.85
CA LYS A 245 35.24 -28.04 32.54
C LYS A 245 34.44 -27.20 31.58
N CYS A 246 35.00 -26.08 31.13
CA CYS A 246 34.69 -25.58 29.81
C CYS A 246 34.89 -26.76 28.85
N VAL A 247 33.77 -27.40 28.51
CA VAL A 247 33.70 -28.21 27.31
C VAL A 247 33.92 -27.18 26.21
N VAL A 248 35.18 -27.09 25.76
CA VAL A 248 35.51 -26.71 24.39
C VAL A 248 34.43 -27.38 23.55
N GLY A 249 33.54 -26.54 23.01
CA GLY A 249 32.25 -26.96 22.49
C GLY A 249 32.38 -28.26 21.73
N ASP A 250 31.61 -29.25 22.15
CA ASP A 250 31.44 -30.49 21.42
C ASP A 250 31.26 -30.12 19.93
N ASN A 251 32.05 -30.69 19.04
CA ASN A 251 32.05 -30.47 17.58
C ASN A 251 30.70 -30.86 16.90
N ARG A 252 29.60 -30.96 17.65
CA ARG A 252 28.29 -31.46 17.20
C ARG A 252 27.48 -30.45 16.39
N TYR A 253 27.76 -29.15 16.51
CA TYR A 253 27.05 -28.11 15.77
C TYR A 253 28.02 -27.36 14.87
N LYS A 254 27.91 -27.58 13.56
CA LYS A 254 28.64 -26.81 12.55
C LYS A 254 27.75 -25.66 12.08
N ALA A 255 28.18 -24.42 12.32
CA ALA A 255 27.51 -23.25 11.76
C ALA A 255 27.46 -23.40 10.23
N THR A 256 26.24 -23.47 9.69
CA THR A 256 26.01 -23.58 8.24
C THR A 256 25.49 -22.23 7.78
N SER A 257 26.35 -21.42 7.17
CA SER A 257 25.88 -20.26 6.41
C SER A 257 25.28 -20.77 5.10
N TYR A 258 24.02 -20.47 4.85
CA TYR A 258 23.35 -20.83 3.59
C TYR A 258 23.68 -19.88 2.44
N ASP A 259 24.29 -18.74 2.76
CA ASP A 259 24.71 -17.77 1.76
C ASP A 259 26.24 -17.72 1.72
N GLU A 260 26.81 -18.46 0.78
CA GLU A 260 28.19 -18.23 0.30
C GLU A 260 28.26 -17.03 -0.66
N VAL A 261 27.10 -16.39 -0.93
CA VAL A 261 27.00 -15.22 -1.80
C VAL A 261 27.62 -14.02 -1.08
N ASP A 262 28.81 -13.66 -1.54
CA ASP A 262 29.46 -12.44 -1.14
C ASP A 262 28.73 -11.23 -1.75
N GLY A 263 27.86 -10.59 -0.95
CA GLY A 263 27.14 -9.37 -1.33
C GLY A 263 28.06 -8.21 -1.71
N THR A 264 29.36 -8.26 -1.36
CA THR A 264 30.34 -7.27 -1.81
C THR A 264 30.75 -7.44 -3.28
N LYS A 265 30.57 -8.65 -3.85
CA LYS A 265 30.80 -8.96 -5.27
C LYS A 265 29.64 -8.58 -6.18
N TYR A 266 28.61 -7.89 -5.69
CA TYR A 266 27.62 -7.25 -6.56
C TYR A 266 28.36 -6.30 -7.52
N THR A 267 28.54 -6.73 -8.77
CA THR A 267 29.34 -6.02 -9.78
C THR A 267 28.44 -5.09 -10.59
N GLU A 268 28.91 -3.86 -10.81
CA GLU A 268 28.21 -2.73 -11.46
C GLU A 268 27.90 -2.93 -12.97
N LYS A 269 27.77 -4.17 -13.47
CA LYS A 269 27.38 -4.42 -14.87
C LYS A 269 25.88 -4.25 -15.06
N GLU A 270 25.40 -3.08 -14.72
CA GLU A 270 24.00 -2.74 -14.78
C GLU A 270 23.58 -2.31 -16.19
N LEU A 271 22.29 -2.47 -16.46
CA LEU A 271 21.68 -1.91 -17.64
C LEU A 271 21.86 -0.39 -17.68
N ILE A 272 22.40 0.12 -18.79
CA ILE A 272 22.53 1.56 -19.03
C ILE A 272 21.16 2.20 -19.16
N PHE A 273 21.07 3.46 -18.73
CA PHE A 273 19.90 4.27 -19.03
C PHE A 273 19.82 4.52 -20.55
N PRO A 274 18.66 4.34 -21.22
CA PRO A 274 18.57 4.49 -22.66
C PRO A 274 19.00 5.88 -23.15
N PRO A 275 20.04 6.00 -23.99
CA PRO A 275 20.54 7.31 -24.44
C PRO A 275 19.51 8.13 -25.24
N GLU A 276 18.59 7.46 -25.95
CA GLU A 276 17.50 8.12 -26.67
C GLU A 276 16.62 8.95 -25.73
N LEU A 277 16.43 8.51 -24.48
CA LEU A 277 15.60 9.21 -23.51
C LEU A 277 16.27 10.50 -23.00
N LEU A 278 17.60 10.50 -22.87
CA LEU A 278 18.37 11.70 -22.49
C LEU A 278 18.26 12.81 -23.54
N LEU A 279 18.15 12.45 -24.82
CA LEU A 279 18.14 13.40 -25.92
C LEU A 279 16.74 13.97 -26.25
N ARG A 280 15.67 13.39 -25.69
CA ARG A 280 14.32 13.81 -26.06
C ARG A 280 13.79 14.89 -25.15
N THR A 281 13.05 15.84 -25.74
CA THR A 281 12.42 16.90 -24.96
C THR A 281 11.00 16.51 -24.55
N ALA A 282 10.61 16.86 -23.33
CA ALA A 282 9.26 16.66 -22.86
C ALA A 282 8.27 17.44 -23.76
N THR A 283 7.19 16.78 -24.17
CA THR A 283 6.11 17.36 -24.98
C THR A 283 4.75 17.12 -24.31
N PRO A 284 3.76 18.02 -24.49
CA PRO A 284 2.40 17.75 -24.05
C PRO A 284 1.85 16.51 -24.75
N LEU A 285 1.02 15.73 -24.06
CA LEU A 285 0.44 14.50 -24.61
C LEU A 285 -1.06 14.45 -24.40
N SER A 286 -1.72 13.74 -25.31
CA SER A 286 -3.11 13.34 -25.22
C SER A 286 -3.21 11.90 -25.67
N LEU A 287 -3.86 11.05 -24.88
CA LEU A 287 -4.13 9.66 -25.21
C LEU A 287 -5.62 9.37 -25.01
N THR A 288 -6.15 8.52 -25.88
CA THR A 288 -7.51 7.99 -25.77
C THR A 288 -7.48 6.63 -25.07
N GLY A 289 -8.62 6.25 -24.50
CA GLY A 289 -8.81 4.98 -23.81
C GLY A 289 -10.21 4.44 -24.01
N PHE A 290 -10.42 3.21 -23.54
CA PHE A 290 -11.73 2.56 -23.57
C PHE A 290 -12.80 3.42 -22.89
N GLY A 291 -14.04 3.34 -23.40
CA GLY A 291 -15.17 4.10 -22.87
C GLY A 291 -15.11 5.62 -23.12
N GLY A 292 -14.28 6.07 -24.07
CA GLY A 292 -14.12 7.50 -24.38
C GLY A 292 -13.26 8.25 -23.37
N LEU A 293 -12.43 7.53 -22.61
CA LEU A 293 -11.46 8.10 -21.68
C LEU A 293 -10.46 8.97 -22.44
N MET A 294 -10.25 10.20 -21.96
CA MET A 294 -9.22 11.11 -22.43
C MET A 294 -8.21 11.34 -21.32
N TRP A 295 -6.93 11.14 -21.64
CA TRP A 295 -5.84 11.45 -20.71
C TRP A 295 -4.91 12.51 -21.29
N TYR A 296 -4.60 13.52 -20.49
CA TYR A 296 -3.74 14.63 -20.86
C TYR A 296 -2.51 14.74 -19.95
N ARG A 297 -1.38 15.15 -20.52
CA ARG A 297 -0.17 15.55 -19.78
C ARG A 297 0.25 16.96 -20.15
N PRO A 298 -0.20 17.99 -19.40
CA PRO A 298 0.36 19.33 -19.49
C PRO A 298 1.83 19.39 -19.01
N LEU A 299 2.56 20.39 -19.52
CA LEU A 299 3.94 20.71 -19.10
C LEU A 299 4.08 22.08 -18.44
N THR A 300 2.99 22.86 -18.42
CA THR A 300 2.97 24.21 -17.85
C THR A 300 1.74 24.33 -16.97
N LEU A 301 1.83 25.16 -15.93
CA LEU A 301 0.69 25.43 -15.05
C LEU A 301 -0.50 25.96 -15.84
N GLN A 302 -0.28 26.92 -16.76
CA GLN A 302 -1.36 27.47 -17.58
C GLN A 302 -2.11 26.40 -18.37
N HIS A 303 -1.40 25.44 -19.00
CA HIS A 303 -2.07 24.37 -19.75
C HIS A 303 -2.88 23.45 -18.82
N ALA A 304 -2.41 23.18 -17.60
CA ALA A 304 -3.19 22.42 -16.62
C ALA A 304 -4.47 23.17 -16.19
N LEU A 305 -4.36 24.49 -16.01
CA LEU A 305 -5.50 25.37 -15.69
C LEU A 305 -6.50 25.46 -16.83
N ASP A 306 -6.04 25.59 -18.07
CA ASP A 306 -6.90 25.61 -19.26
C ASP A 306 -7.68 24.30 -19.41
N LEU A 307 -7.03 23.15 -19.17
CA LEU A 307 -7.68 21.84 -19.16
C LEU A 307 -8.72 21.74 -18.04
N LYS A 308 -8.45 22.30 -16.86
CA LYS A 308 -9.39 22.32 -15.73
C LYS A 308 -10.58 23.24 -15.99
N ALA A 309 -10.38 24.38 -16.66
CA ALA A 309 -11.48 25.24 -17.12
C ALA A 309 -12.35 24.54 -18.17
N LYS A 310 -11.71 23.87 -19.13
CA LYS A 310 -12.42 23.16 -20.20
C LYS A 310 -13.19 21.94 -19.68
N TYR A 311 -12.61 21.24 -18.71
CA TYR A 311 -13.17 20.04 -18.11
C TYR A 311 -13.19 20.17 -16.58
N PRO A 312 -14.20 20.85 -16.00
CA PRO A 312 -14.28 21.06 -14.56
C PRO A 312 -14.32 19.75 -13.74
N ASP A 313 -14.88 18.68 -14.30
CA ASP A 313 -14.93 17.36 -13.66
C ASP A 313 -13.66 16.52 -13.87
N ALA A 314 -12.66 17.04 -14.59
CA ALA A 314 -11.41 16.32 -14.82
C ALA A 314 -10.72 16.02 -13.49
N LYS A 315 -10.28 14.76 -13.35
CA LYS A 315 -9.50 14.32 -12.21
C LYS A 315 -8.02 14.53 -12.46
N LEU A 316 -7.39 15.24 -11.54
CA LEU A 316 -5.95 15.41 -11.52
C LEU A 316 -5.31 14.13 -11.00
N ILE A 317 -4.27 13.67 -11.70
CA ILE A 317 -3.52 12.46 -11.33
C ILE A 317 -2.05 12.82 -11.16
N VAL A 318 -1.47 12.27 -10.10
CA VAL A 318 -0.03 12.32 -9.84
C VAL A 318 0.49 10.91 -9.61
N GLY A 319 0.05 10.28 -8.52
CA GLY A 319 0.45 8.94 -8.08
C GLY A 319 -0.58 7.84 -8.25
N ASN A 320 -1.80 8.17 -8.72
CA ASN A 320 -2.91 7.25 -8.97
C ASN A 320 -3.29 6.27 -7.83
N SER A 321 -2.73 6.43 -6.63
CA SER A 321 -2.93 5.53 -5.50
C SER A 321 -4.32 5.63 -4.87
N GLU A 322 -5.06 6.69 -5.17
CA GLU A 322 -6.48 6.81 -4.82
C GLU A 322 -7.38 6.64 -6.06
N VAL A 323 -7.13 7.41 -7.12
CA VAL A 323 -7.96 7.37 -8.33
C VAL A 323 -8.00 5.97 -8.95
N GLY A 324 -6.89 5.21 -8.91
CA GLY A 324 -6.87 3.82 -9.34
C GLY A 324 -7.77 2.90 -8.51
N ILE A 325 -7.81 3.10 -7.18
CA ILE A 325 -8.70 2.38 -6.26
C ILE A 325 -10.17 2.77 -6.52
N GLU A 326 -10.42 4.06 -6.71
CA GLU A 326 -11.74 4.58 -7.05
C GLU A 326 -12.27 3.97 -8.35
N MET A 327 -11.43 3.88 -9.39
CA MET A 327 -11.82 3.30 -10.67
C MET A 327 -11.96 1.76 -10.61
N ARG A 328 -11.06 1.07 -9.92
CA ARG A 328 -11.00 -0.41 -9.91
C ARG A 328 -11.94 -1.04 -8.87
N LEU A 329 -11.88 -0.56 -7.62
CA LEU A 329 -12.65 -1.13 -6.50
C LEU A 329 -13.99 -0.42 -6.31
N LYS A 330 -14.01 0.92 -6.37
CA LYS A 330 -15.26 1.71 -6.20
C LYS A 330 -16.02 1.93 -7.52
N ARG A 331 -15.44 1.54 -8.66
CA ARG A 331 -16.05 1.57 -9.99
C ARG A 331 -16.46 2.97 -10.46
N LEU A 332 -15.78 4.01 -9.98
CA LEU A 332 -16.00 5.38 -10.45
C LEU A 332 -15.44 5.52 -11.87
N GLN A 333 -16.22 6.13 -12.75
CA GLN A 333 -15.81 6.38 -14.13
C GLN A 333 -15.44 7.85 -14.32
N TYR A 334 -14.19 8.08 -14.71
CA TYR A 334 -13.68 9.41 -15.03
C TYR A 334 -13.47 9.52 -16.53
N ARG A 335 -14.12 10.49 -17.19
CA ARG A 335 -13.96 10.69 -18.64
C ARG A 335 -12.67 11.40 -19.01
N VAL A 336 -12.20 12.31 -18.14
CA VAL A 336 -11.01 13.11 -18.38
C VAL A 336 -10.07 13.00 -17.20
N LEU A 337 -8.84 12.61 -17.48
CA LEU A 337 -7.74 12.50 -16.53
C LEU A 337 -6.61 13.44 -16.93
N VAL A 338 -6.09 14.23 -15.99
CA VAL A 338 -5.02 15.19 -16.27
C VAL A 338 -3.83 14.91 -15.35
N SER A 339 -2.73 14.48 -15.95
CA SER A 339 -1.47 14.25 -15.25
C SER A 339 -0.71 15.55 -15.02
N VAL A 340 -0.52 15.93 -13.76
CA VAL A 340 0.14 17.20 -13.39
C VAL A 340 1.58 17.03 -12.91
N THR A 341 2.14 15.85 -13.10
CA THR A 341 3.49 15.49 -12.63
C THR A 341 4.61 16.30 -13.28
N HIS A 342 4.42 16.74 -14.52
CA HIS A 342 5.43 17.48 -15.28
C HIS A 342 5.28 19.00 -15.19
N VAL A 343 4.35 19.48 -14.35
CA VAL A 343 4.14 20.92 -14.12
C VAL A 343 5.16 21.38 -13.06
N PRO A 344 6.15 22.23 -13.41
CA PRO A 344 7.24 22.58 -12.51
C PRO A 344 6.78 23.24 -11.21
N GLU A 345 5.77 24.13 -11.28
CA GLU A 345 5.24 24.88 -10.15
C GLU A 345 4.60 23.96 -9.09
N LEU A 346 4.05 22.82 -9.52
CA LEU A 346 3.46 21.82 -8.63
C LEU A 346 4.50 20.88 -8.01
N ASN A 347 5.77 20.93 -8.45
CA ASN A 347 6.86 20.10 -7.92
C ASN A 347 7.93 20.93 -7.19
N VAL A 348 7.60 22.17 -6.81
CA VAL A 348 8.50 23.02 -6.03
C VAL A 348 8.73 22.40 -4.65
N LEU A 349 9.99 22.32 -4.23
CA LEU A 349 10.41 22.05 -2.86
C LEU A 349 11.43 23.11 -2.49
N ASN A 350 11.01 24.13 -1.75
CA ASN A 350 11.84 25.29 -1.47
C ASN A 350 11.87 25.60 0.03
N VAL A 351 13.06 25.51 0.62
CA VAL A 351 13.32 25.89 2.01
C VAL A 351 13.48 27.41 2.05
N LYS A 352 12.61 28.09 2.79
CA LYS A 352 12.65 29.54 2.98
C LYS A 352 13.06 29.87 4.42
N ASP A 353 13.27 31.15 4.68
CA ASP A 353 13.61 31.64 6.02
C ASP A 353 12.47 31.44 7.03
N ASP A 354 11.22 31.44 6.56
CA ASP A 354 9.99 31.37 7.36
C ASP A 354 9.25 30.01 7.31
N GLY A 355 9.60 29.14 6.37
CA GLY A 355 8.97 27.82 6.23
C GLY A 355 9.45 27.01 5.03
N LEU A 356 8.81 25.85 4.82
CA LEU A 356 8.99 25.00 3.64
C LEU A 356 7.80 25.17 2.68
N GLU A 357 8.08 25.58 1.45
CA GLU A 357 7.09 25.55 0.36
C GLU A 357 7.14 24.21 -0.37
N ILE A 358 6.00 23.52 -0.42
CA ILE A 358 5.84 22.16 -0.94
C ILE A 358 4.78 22.18 -2.04
N GLY A 359 5.15 21.91 -3.28
CA GLY A 359 4.23 21.81 -4.41
C GLY A 359 3.27 20.62 -4.26
N ALA A 360 2.05 20.75 -4.78
CA ALA A 360 1.02 19.73 -4.61
C ALA A 360 1.33 18.38 -5.31
N ALA A 361 2.17 18.36 -6.34
CA ALA A 361 2.59 17.15 -7.06
C ALA A 361 3.85 16.49 -6.48
N VAL A 362 4.50 17.10 -5.48
CA VAL A 362 5.66 16.53 -4.77
C VAL A 362 5.33 15.15 -4.22
N ARG A 363 6.25 14.19 -4.37
CA ARG A 363 6.09 12.82 -3.84
C ARG A 363 6.42 12.76 -2.36
N LEU A 364 5.77 11.82 -1.66
CA LEU A 364 6.02 11.62 -0.22
C LEU A 364 7.48 11.26 0.06
N SER A 365 8.12 10.46 -0.80
CA SER A 365 9.54 10.12 -0.63
C SER A 365 10.48 11.30 -0.84
N ASP A 366 10.16 12.21 -1.76
CA ASP A 366 10.96 13.43 -1.99
C ASP A 366 10.81 14.40 -0.81
N LEU A 367 9.58 14.57 -0.30
CA LEU A 367 9.35 15.33 0.93
C LEU A 367 10.13 14.73 2.10
N LEU A 368 10.08 13.40 2.30
CA LEU A 368 10.79 12.72 3.38
C LEU A 368 12.30 12.97 3.34
N SER A 369 12.91 12.93 2.15
CA SER A 369 14.33 13.22 1.98
C SER A 369 14.67 14.67 2.39
N VAL A 370 13.87 15.64 1.97
CA VAL A 370 14.07 17.06 2.34
C VAL A 370 13.85 17.28 3.82
N LEU A 371 12.81 16.69 4.43
CA LEU A 371 12.56 16.82 5.87
C LEU A 371 13.72 16.27 6.69
N ARG A 372 14.26 15.10 6.34
CA ARG A 372 15.43 14.51 7.01
C ARG A 372 16.64 15.45 6.94
N LYS A 373 16.88 16.06 5.77
CA LYS A 373 17.94 17.06 5.59
C LYS A 373 17.72 18.32 6.45
N VAL A 374 16.51 18.87 6.43
CA VAL A 374 16.16 20.08 7.22
C VAL A 374 16.33 19.83 8.72
N VAL A 375 15.95 18.65 9.22
CA VAL A 375 16.12 18.26 10.63
C VAL A 375 17.59 18.18 11.06
N THR A 376 18.52 17.92 10.14
CA THR A 376 19.96 17.90 10.42
C THR A 376 20.63 19.27 10.30
N GLU A 377 20.07 20.18 9.49
CA GLU A 377 20.69 21.48 9.18
C GLU A 377 20.16 22.65 10.02
N ARG A 378 18.94 22.52 10.58
CA ARG A 378 18.29 23.56 11.38
C ARG A 378 18.27 23.23 12.87
N ASP A 379 18.00 24.24 13.69
CA ASP A 379 17.90 24.06 15.13
C ASP A 379 16.75 23.12 15.52
N VAL A 380 16.94 22.40 16.63
CA VAL A 380 15.97 21.40 17.11
C VAL A 380 14.60 22.01 17.37
N HIS A 381 14.54 23.25 17.86
CA HIS A 381 13.29 23.93 18.20
C HIS A 381 12.48 24.35 16.95
N GLU A 382 13.12 24.57 15.80
CA GLU A 382 12.43 24.97 14.57
C GLU A 382 11.82 23.79 13.81
N THR A 383 12.25 22.56 14.12
CA THR A 383 12.02 21.37 13.30
C THR A 383 11.05 20.35 13.92
N SER A 384 10.29 20.74 14.95
CA SER A 384 9.35 19.84 15.63
C SER A 384 8.31 19.26 14.66
N SER A 385 7.73 20.10 13.79
CA SER A 385 6.78 19.69 12.75
C SER A 385 7.41 18.73 11.74
N CYS A 386 8.66 18.98 11.34
CA CYS A 386 9.38 18.12 10.40
C CYS A 386 9.62 16.73 10.98
N ARG A 387 9.99 16.64 12.26
CA ARG A 387 10.18 15.36 12.96
C ARG A 387 8.87 14.58 13.04
N ALA A 388 7.76 15.25 13.37
CA ALA A 388 6.45 14.62 13.42
C ALA A 388 6.01 14.08 12.04
N LEU A 389 6.26 14.85 10.97
CA LEU A 389 5.98 14.39 9.60
C LEU A 389 6.84 13.18 9.20
N ILE A 390 8.13 13.16 9.57
CA ILE A 390 9.03 12.02 9.30
C ILE A 390 8.52 10.75 9.98
N GLU A 391 8.18 10.84 11.27
CA GLU A 391 7.68 9.69 12.04
C GLU A 391 6.33 9.20 11.50
N GLN A 392 5.44 10.12 11.11
CA GLN A 392 4.15 9.74 10.53
C GLN A 392 4.32 9.05 9.17
N LEU A 393 5.29 9.51 8.34
CA LEU A 393 5.61 8.93 7.04
C LEU A 393 6.33 7.58 7.14
N LYS A 394 7.07 7.31 8.23
CA LYS A 394 7.71 6.01 8.47
C LYS A 394 6.69 4.86 8.41
N TRP A 395 5.52 5.07 9.00
CA TRP A 395 4.42 4.09 9.04
C TRP A 395 3.37 4.31 7.93
N PHE A 396 3.66 5.15 6.93
CA PHE A 396 2.75 5.45 5.83
C PHE A 396 3.04 4.51 4.64
N ALA A 397 2.17 3.51 4.46
CA ALA A 397 2.23 2.56 3.36
C ALA A 397 3.61 1.88 3.17
N GLY A 398 3.82 1.19 2.06
CA GLY A 398 5.14 0.79 1.57
C GLY A 398 5.90 1.90 0.82
N THR A 399 7.22 1.72 0.66
CA THR A 399 8.10 2.60 -0.13
C THR A 399 7.59 2.82 -1.57
N GLN A 400 7.00 1.79 -2.16
CA GLN A 400 6.35 1.80 -3.48
C GLN A 400 5.26 2.87 -3.59
N ILE A 401 4.37 2.94 -2.58
CA ILE A 401 3.31 3.95 -2.54
C ILE A 401 3.91 5.32 -2.27
N ARG A 402 4.86 5.45 -1.34
CA ARG A 402 5.49 6.74 -1.02
C ARG A 402 6.22 7.37 -2.23
N ASN A 403 6.76 6.55 -3.13
CA ASN A 403 7.38 7.01 -4.37
C ASN A 403 6.39 7.56 -5.39
N ALA A 404 5.13 7.13 -5.34
CA ALA A 404 4.08 7.54 -6.28
C ALA A 404 3.16 8.60 -5.69
N ALA A 405 2.69 8.42 -4.46
CA ALA A 405 1.72 9.27 -3.82
C ALA A 405 2.25 10.69 -3.64
N SER A 406 1.39 11.66 -3.95
CA SER A 406 1.71 13.09 -3.89
C SER A 406 1.04 13.76 -2.69
N ILE A 407 1.65 14.84 -2.19
CA ILE A 407 1.11 15.63 -1.06
C ILE A 407 -0.31 16.13 -1.36
N GLY A 408 -0.51 16.77 -2.52
CA GLY A 408 -1.81 17.30 -2.90
C GLY A 408 -2.85 16.21 -3.14
N GLY A 409 -2.44 15.07 -3.68
CA GLY A 409 -3.29 13.88 -3.78
C GLY A 409 -3.79 13.39 -2.42
N ASN A 410 -2.92 13.30 -1.41
CA ASN A 410 -3.30 12.91 -0.05
C ASN A 410 -4.26 13.93 0.60
N ILE A 411 -3.95 15.23 0.48
CA ILE A 411 -4.77 16.33 1.03
C ILE A 411 -6.14 16.37 0.35
N CYS A 412 -6.19 16.47 -0.98
CA CYS A 412 -7.44 16.67 -1.72
C CYS A 412 -8.35 15.44 -1.74
N THR A 413 -7.80 14.24 -1.49
CA THR A 413 -8.62 13.04 -1.26
C THR A 413 -9.50 13.18 -0.02
N ALA A 414 -9.04 13.94 0.99
CA ALA A 414 -9.76 14.18 2.24
C ALA A 414 -10.32 12.90 2.87
N SER A 415 -9.48 11.85 2.91
CA SER A 415 -9.84 10.61 3.59
C SER A 415 -9.99 10.87 5.10
N PRO A 416 -11.06 10.36 5.75
CA PRO A 416 -11.26 10.51 7.21
C PRO A 416 -10.10 9.99 8.06
N ILE A 417 -9.33 9.07 7.49
CA ILE A 417 -8.23 8.30 8.09
C ILE A 417 -6.88 8.68 7.45
N SER A 418 -6.78 9.84 6.79
CA SER A 418 -5.48 10.32 6.30
C SER A 418 -4.55 10.56 7.49
N ASP A 419 -3.35 10.01 7.42
CA ASP A 419 -2.31 10.18 8.44
C ASP A 419 -1.73 11.59 8.47
N LEU A 420 -1.74 12.31 7.34
CA LEU A 420 -1.10 13.63 7.24
C LEU A 420 -2.07 14.79 7.44
N ASN A 421 -3.36 14.62 7.15
CA ASN A 421 -4.32 15.72 7.24
C ASN A 421 -4.45 16.28 8.67
N PRO A 422 -4.60 15.46 9.72
CA PRO A 422 -4.58 15.98 11.10
C PRO A 422 -3.28 16.71 11.42
N LEU A 423 -2.15 16.23 10.90
CA LEU A 423 -0.86 16.86 11.14
C LEU A 423 -0.73 18.21 10.42
N TRP A 424 -1.19 18.33 9.17
CA TRP A 424 -1.26 19.62 8.45
C TRP A 424 -2.13 20.64 9.19
N MET A 425 -3.24 20.19 9.79
CA MET A 425 -4.09 21.03 10.64
C MET A 425 -3.37 21.44 11.93
N ALA A 426 -2.67 20.51 12.57
CA ALA A 426 -1.98 20.73 13.83
C ALA A 426 -0.84 21.76 13.70
N VAL A 427 -0.03 21.63 12.63
CA VAL A 427 1.13 22.51 12.37
C VAL A 427 0.77 23.89 11.82
N GLY A 428 -0.52 24.16 11.60
CA GLY A 428 -0.98 25.44 11.04
C GLY A 428 -0.52 25.67 9.60
N ALA A 429 -0.48 24.61 8.79
CA ALA A 429 -0.06 24.72 7.40
C ALA A 429 -1.03 25.59 6.58
N ASN A 430 -0.48 26.36 5.65
CA ASN A 430 -1.24 27.20 4.72
C ASN A 430 -1.31 26.53 3.34
N PHE A 431 -2.51 26.38 2.80
CA PHE A 431 -2.75 25.82 1.48
C PHE A 431 -2.98 26.93 0.48
N ARG A 432 -2.09 27.03 -0.52
CA ARG A 432 -2.23 27.97 -1.63
C ARG A 432 -2.98 27.30 -2.77
N ILE A 433 -4.07 27.93 -3.17
CA ILE A 433 -5.02 27.47 -4.17
C ILE A 433 -4.96 28.46 -5.35
N ILE A 434 -5.07 27.94 -6.57
CA ILE A 434 -5.09 28.76 -7.79
C ILE A 434 -6.29 28.37 -8.64
N ASP A 435 -6.96 29.38 -9.21
CA ASP A 435 -8.07 29.18 -10.14
C ASP A 435 -7.59 29.12 -11.59
N SER A 436 -8.49 28.70 -12.48
CA SER A 436 -8.21 28.65 -13.92
C SER A 436 -7.87 29.99 -14.59
N LYS A 437 -8.15 31.12 -13.93
CA LYS A 437 -7.82 32.47 -14.42
C LYS A 437 -6.46 32.97 -13.90
N GLY A 438 -5.78 32.18 -13.07
CA GLY A 438 -4.51 32.53 -12.45
C GLY A 438 -4.61 33.31 -11.16
N ASN A 439 -5.82 33.52 -10.61
CA ASN A 439 -5.98 34.14 -9.29
C ASN A 439 -5.61 33.12 -8.21
N SER A 440 -4.91 33.57 -7.17
CA SER A 440 -4.53 32.71 -6.05
C SER A 440 -5.15 33.17 -4.74
N ARG A 441 -5.48 32.20 -3.90
CA ARG A 441 -5.93 32.41 -2.52
C ARG A 441 -5.22 31.45 -1.58
N THR A 442 -5.22 31.77 -0.30
CA THR A 442 -4.65 30.92 0.74
C THR A 442 -5.71 30.59 1.78
N THR A 443 -5.71 29.36 2.28
CA THR A 443 -6.57 28.92 3.38
C THR A 443 -5.76 28.09 4.37
N LEU A 444 -6.12 28.14 5.65
CA LEU A 444 -5.51 27.29 6.66
C LEU A 444 -5.98 25.84 6.49
N ALA A 445 -5.09 24.88 6.76
CA ALA A 445 -5.41 23.46 6.68
C ALA A 445 -6.65 23.07 7.51
N GLU A 446 -6.86 23.70 8.67
CA GLU A 446 -8.03 23.46 9.54
C GLU A 446 -9.37 23.84 8.91
N ASN A 447 -9.39 24.75 7.94
CA ASN A 447 -10.59 25.24 7.27
C ASN A 447 -10.82 24.58 5.91
N PHE A 448 -9.87 23.77 5.44
CA PHE A 448 -9.91 23.18 4.11
C PHE A 448 -10.82 21.94 4.00
N PHE A 449 -10.99 21.18 5.09
CA PHE A 449 -11.77 19.94 5.09
C PHE A 449 -13.22 20.22 5.50
N LEU A 450 -14.15 20.08 4.55
CA LEU A 450 -15.54 20.50 4.74
C LEU A 450 -16.49 19.35 5.09
N GLY A 451 -16.06 18.10 4.91
CA GLY A 451 -16.86 16.90 5.18
C GLY A 451 -16.29 15.66 4.51
N TYR A 452 -17.09 14.60 4.44
CA TYR A 452 -16.68 13.31 3.87
C TYR A 452 -16.17 13.47 2.43
N ARG A 453 -14.86 13.33 2.24
CA ARG A 453 -14.15 13.49 0.95
C ARG A 453 -14.50 14.81 0.23
N LYS A 454 -14.77 15.86 1.00
CA LYS A 454 -15.13 17.20 0.49
C LYS A 454 -14.14 18.23 1.03
N VAL A 455 -13.59 19.03 0.11
CA VAL A 455 -12.61 20.07 0.41
C VAL A 455 -13.07 21.44 -0.08
N ASP A 456 -12.46 22.49 0.46
CA ASP A 456 -12.65 23.88 0.04
C ASP A 456 -11.92 24.19 -1.27
N LEU A 457 -12.35 23.53 -2.35
CA LEU A 457 -11.94 23.81 -3.73
C LEU A 457 -13.18 23.96 -4.61
N ALA A 458 -13.27 25.06 -5.35
CA ALA A 458 -14.23 25.20 -6.44
C ALA A 458 -13.84 24.30 -7.63
N SER A 459 -14.79 24.04 -8.52
CA SER A 459 -14.57 23.15 -9.68
C SER A 459 -13.49 23.65 -10.65
N SER A 460 -13.22 24.97 -10.67
CA SER A 460 -12.19 25.62 -11.47
C SER A 460 -10.85 25.81 -10.74
N GLU A 461 -10.72 25.33 -9.50
CA GLU A 461 -9.54 25.51 -8.66
C GLU A 461 -8.71 24.23 -8.54
N ILE A 462 -7.42 24.43 -8.28
CA ILE A 462 -6.48 23.36 -7.93
C ILE A 462 -5.63 23.77 -6.73
N LEU A 463 -5.22 22.80 -5.91
CA LEU A 463 -4.20 23.02 -4.89
C LEU A 463 -2.85 23.21 -5.58
N LEU A 464 -2.20 24.36 -5.37
CA LEU A 464 -0.91 24.69 -5.97
C LEU A 464 0.25 24.25 -5.07
N SER A 465 0.23 24.66 -3.81
CA SER A 465 1.27 24.33 -2.85
C SER A 465 0.78 24.38 -1.41
N VAL A 466 1.55 23.75 -0.53
CA VAL A 466 1.42 23.75 0.92
C VAL A 466 2.62 24.50 1.49
N PHE A 467 2.38 25.41 2.41
CA PHE A 467 3.41 26.11 3.16
C PHE A 467 3.41 25.63 4.61
N LEU A 468 4.53 25.02 5.02
CA LEU A 468 4.78 24.51 6.36
C LEU A 468 5.64 25.53 7.13
N PRO A 469 5.11 26.24 8.14
CA PRO A 469 5.89 27.22 8.90
C PRO A 469 6.94 26.54 9.79
N TRP A 470 8.03 27.25 10.09
CA TRP A 470 8.96 26.83 11.13
C TRP A 470 8.38 27.02 12.52
N ASN A 471 8.77 26.13 13.44
CA ASN A 471 8.30 26.19 14.82
C ASN A 471 9.01 27.28 15.61
N LYS A 472 8.26 27.92 16.51
CA LYS A 472 8.81 28.85 17.50
C LYS A 472 9.51 28.08 18.62
N ARG A 473 10.34 28.78 19.39
CA ARG A 473 10.87 28.22 20.64
C ARG A 473 9.72 27.80 21.56
N PHE A 474 9.84 26.62 22.17
CA PHE A 474 8.79 26.01 23.01
C PHE A 474 7.46 25.70 22.29
N GLU A 475 7.51 25.56 20.97
CA GLU A 475 6.41 25.00 20.18
C GLU A 475 6.70 23.54 19.84
N TYR A 476 5.85 22.65 20.36
CA TYR A 476 6.02 21.21 20.28
C TYR A 476 4.90 20.59 19.46
N VAL A 477 5.28 19.74 18.50
CA VAL A 477 4.38 18.97 17.63
C VAL A 477 4.66 17.49 17.81
N LYS A 478 3.61 16.69 17.95
CA LYS A 478 3.70 15.24 17.98
C LYS A 478 2.56 14.58 17.21
N GLU A 479 2.93 13.54 16.49
CA GLU A 479 2.11 12.64 15.71
C GLU A 479 1.76 11.37 16.50
N PHE A 480 0.59 10.81 16.23
CA PHE A 480 0.19 9.50 16.72
C PHE A 480 -0.59 8.73 15.66
N LYS A 481 -0.36 7.42 15.57
CA LYS A 481 -1.11 6.49 14.72
C LYS A 481 -1.31 5.18 15.45
N GLN A 482 -2.54 4.67 15.43
CA GLN A 482 -2.86 3.30 15.82
C GLN A 482 -3.61 2.62 14.67
N SER A 483 -3.17 1.41 14.33
CA SER A 483 -3.68 0.56 13.25
C SER A 483 -3.69 -0.91 13.74
N HIS A 484 -4.13 -1.86 12.90
CA HIS A 484 -4.09 -3.29 13.25
C HIS A 484 -2.68 -3.87 13.17
N ARG A 485 -1.89 -3.41 12.20
CA ARG A 485 -0.45 -3.69 12.07
C ARG A 485 0.32 -2.37 11.95
N ARG A 486 1.61 -2.36 12.30
CA ARG A 486 2.42 -1.13 12.29
C ARG A 486 2.68 -0.59 10.88
N ASP A 487 3.09 -1.49 9.99
CA ASP A 487 3.50 -1.16 8.62
C ASP A 487 2.33 -1.35 7.63
N ASP A 488 2.28 -0.48 6.62
CA ASP A 488 1.37 -0.57 5.48
C ASP A 488 -0.11 -0.76 5.85
N ASP A 489 -0.59 -0.08 6.90
CA ASP A 489 -1.98 -0.21 7.34
C ASP A 489 -2.68 1.13 7.50
N ILE A 490 -4.00 1.06 7.39
CA ILE A 490 -4.89 2.18 7.59
C ILE A 490 -5.01 2.47 9.08
N ALA A 491 -5.00 3.75 9.45
CA ALA A 491 -5.22 4.16 10.83
C ALA A 491 -6.65 3.87 11.29
N ILE A 492 -6.78 3.28 12.47
CA ILE A 492 -8.02 3.22 13.26
C ILE A 492 -8.29 4.62 13.84
N VAL A 493 -7.28 5.21 14.48
CA VAL A 493 -7.23 6.61 14.91
C VAL A 493 -5.81 7.13 14.70
N ASN A 494 -5.69 8.35 14.21
CA ASN A 494 -4.42 9.08 14.16
C ASN A 494 -4.63 10.51 14.69
N ALA A 495 -3.54 11.19 15.02
CA ALA A 495 -3.58 12.53 15.58
C ALA A 495 -2.35 13.36 15.20
N GLY A 496 -2.57 14.65 15.01
CA GLY A 496 -1.53 15.67 15.04
C GLY A 496 -1.82 16.62 16.19
N LEU A 497 -0.90 16.71 17.15
CA LEU A 497 -1.05 17.52 18.35
C LEU A 497 0.06 18.57 18.40
N ARG A 498 -0.30 19.83 18.63
CA ARG A 498 0.62 20.95 18.77
C ARG A 498 0.29 21.78 20.00
N ILE A 499 1.32 22.16 20.75
CA ILE A 499 1.23 23.14 21.83
C ILE A 499 2.37 24.15 21.71
N HIS A 500 2.09 25.43 21.96
CA HIS A 500 3.09 26.47 22.11
C HIS A 500 3.00 27.01 23.53
N LEU A 501 4.12 26.92 24.25
CA LEU A 501 4.20 27.30 25.65
C LEU A 501 5.01 28.59 25.82
N GLN A 502 4.65 29.37 26.83
CA GLN A 502 5.41 30.53 27.28
C GLN A 502 5.75 30.35 28.76
N GLU A 503 7.01 30.63 29.09
CA GLU A 503 7.46 30.68 30.46
C GLU A 503 7.10 32.06 31.06
N THR A 504 6.34 32.07 32.14
CA THR A 504 6.00 33.27 32.90
C THR A 504 6.33 32.99 34.36
N SER A 505 7.30 33.68 34.96
CA SER A 505 7.61 33.50 36.40
C SER A 505 7.81 32.02 36.82
N GLU A 506 8.62 31.26 36.06
CA GLU A 506 8.91 29.83 36.30
C GLU A 506 7.70 28.88 36.15
N ILE A 507 6.56 29.36 35.65
CA ILE A 507 5.41 28.53 35.28
C ILE A 507 5.21 28.52 33.75
N TRP A 508 4.88 27.36 33.22
CA TRP A 508 4.61 27.17 31.79
C TRP A 508 3.13 27.36 31.50
N VAL A 509 2.80 28.33 30.64
CA VAL A 509 1.42 28.65 30.24
C VAL A 509 1.25 28.37 28.76
N VAL A 510 0.09 27.79 28.39
CA VAL A 510 -0.26 27.53 26.99
C VAL A 510 -0.60 28.84 26.29
N ALA A 511 0.24 29.24 25.34
CA ALA A 511 0.01 30.41 24.50
C ALA A 511 -0.85 30.09 23.27
N ASP A 512 -0.69 28.90 22.69
CA ASP A 512 -1.47 28.43 21.56
C ASP A 512 -1.54 26.89 21.54
N ALA A 513 -2.60 26.33 20.95
CA ALA A 513 -2.86 24.90 20.88
C ALA A 513 -3.50 24.52 19.54
N SER A 514 -3.20 23.32 19.04
CA SER A 514 -3.95 22.72 17.94
C SER A 514 -4.01 21.21 18.12
N ILE A 515 -5.21 20.68 18.27
CA ILE A 515 -5.48 19.27 18.57
C ILE A 515 -6.35 18.73 17.44
N ALA A 516 -5.79 17.86 16.60
CA ALA A 516 -6.49 17.32 15.44
C ALA A 516 -6.41 15.79 15.40
N TYR A 517 -7.52 15.15 15.01
CA TYR A 517 -7.66 13.69 14.92
C TYR A 517 -8.23 13.25 13.57
N GLY A 518 -7.84 12.06 13.12
CA GLY A 518 -8.52 11.30 12.06
C GLY A 518 -9.08 9.98 12.59
N GLY A 519 -9.96 9.35 11.81
CA GLY A 519 -10.64 8.09 12.16
C GLY A 519 -11.81 8.23 13.16
N VAL A 520 -12.09 9.45 13.61
CA VAL A 520 -13.12 9.75 14.63
C VAL A 520 -14.31 10.56 14.10
N ALA A 521 -14.25 11.01 12.85
CA ALA A 521 -15.29 11.77 12.18
C ALA A 521 -15.23 11.53 10.66
N PRO A 522 -16.22 11.98 9.85
CA PRO A 522 -16.20 11.82 8.40
C PRO A 522 -15.07 12.57 7.67
N CYS A 523 -14.35 13.47 8.35
CA CYS A 523 -13.13 14.11 7.88
C CYS A 523 -12.20 14.31 9.10
N SER A 524 -10.96 14.74 8.86
CA SER A 524 -10.07 15.14 9.95
C SER A 524 -10.74 16.24 10.79
N LEU A 525 -10.75 16.06 12.10
CA LEU A 525 -11.49 16.86 13.06
C LEU A 525 -10.52 17.62 13.96
N SER A 526 -10.72 18.93 14.10
CA SER A 526 -10.08 19.73 15.15
C SER A 526 -10.93 19.70 16.41
N ALA A 527 -10.35 19.32 17.55
CA ALA A 527 -10.98 19.39 18.86
C ALA A 527 -10.97 20.84 19.37
N LYS A 528 -11.90 21.65 18.84
CA LYS A 528 -11.96 23.10 19.07
C LYS A 528 -12.22 23.44 20.53
N LYS A 529 -13.13 22.74 21.21
CA LYS A 529 -13.44 23.02 22.62
C LYS A 529 -12.24 22.71 23.50
N THR A 530 -11.53 21.61 23.21
CA THR A 530 -10.28 21.27 23.91
C THR A 530 -9.20 22.33 23.64
N LYS A 531 -9.01 22.74 22.39
CA LYS A 531 -8.08 23.82 22.01
C LYS A 531 -8.37 25.11 22.82
N ASP A 532 -9.61 25.57 22.79
CA ASP A 532 -10.02 26.81 23.47
C ASP A 532 -9.85 26.71 25.00
N PHE A 533 -10.10 25.53 25.57
CA PHE A 533 -9.88 25.26 27.00
C PHE A 533 -8.40 25.32 27.40
N LEU A 534 -7.50 24.80 26.57
CA LEU A 534 -6.06 24.70 26.87
C LEU A 534 -5.41 26.09 26.92
N ILE A 535 -5.80 27.01 26.03
CA ILE A 535 -5.17 28.33 25.90
C ILE A 535 -5.31 29.13 27.21
N GLY A 536 -4.20 29.68 27.69
CA GLY A 536 -4.12 30.45 28.93
C GLY A 536 -4.05 29.60 30.21
N LYS A 537 -4.04 28.27 30.12
CA LYS A 537 -3.88 27.38 31.28
C LYS A 537 -2.41 27.08 31.57
N VAL A 538 -2.14 26.80 32.84
CA VAL A 538 -0.83 26.32 33.30
C VAL A 538 -0.67 24.85 32.90
N TRP A 539 0.51 24.49 32.41
CA TRP A 539 0.83 23.12 31.99
C TRP A 539 1.18 22.22 33.19
N ASP A 540 0.15 21.73 33.89
CA ASP A 540 0.28 20.91 35.08
C ASP A 540 -0.62 19.65 35.07
N GLN A 541 -0.59 18.86 36.15
CA GLN A 541 -1.39 17.64 36.25
C GLN A 541 -2.91 17.92 36.30
N ASN A 542 -3.32 19.10 36.79
CA ASN A 542 -4.73 19.50 36.81
C ASN A 542 -5.23 19.78 35.39
N LEU A 543 -4.43 20.47 34.58
CA LEU A 543 -4.70 20.68 33.15
C LEU A 543 -4.92 19.36 32.43
N LEU A 544 -4.06 18.35 32.67
CA LEU A 544 -4.23 17.04 32.05
C LEU A 544 -5.60 16.43 32.38
N GLN A 545 -5.97 16.37 33.67
CA GLN A 545 -7.23 15.76 34.11
C GLN A 545 -8.44 16.48 33.52
N ASP A 546 -8.43 17.81 33.49
CA ASP A 546 -9.55 18.58 32.99
C ASP A 546 -9.61 18.58 31.45
N ALA A 547 -8.46 18.63 30.77
CA ALA A 547 -8.39 18.53 29.31
C ALA A 547 -8.93 17.18 28.81
N LEU A 548 -8.65 16.07 29.52
CA LEU A 548 -9.22 14.76 29.19
C LEU A 548 -10.75 14.74 29.30
N LYS A 549 -11.34 15.37 30.33
CA LYS A 549 -12.80 15.49 30.48
C LYS A 549 -13.41 16.35 29.36
N VAL A 550 -12.75 17.45 28.98
CA VAL A 550 -13.21 18.31 27.88
C VAL A 550 -13.15 17.55 26.56
N LEU A 551 -12.04 16.86 26.29
CA LEU A 551 -11.82 16.09 25.07
C LEU A 551 -12.86 14.97 24.88
N GLN A 552 -13.24 14.29 25.96
CA GLN A 552 -14.29 13.27 25.94
C GLN A 552 -15.64 13.81 25.43
N ASN A 553 -15.93 15.09 25.69
CA ASN A 553 -17.15 15.76 25.25
C ASN A 553 -17.00 16.50 23.92
N ASP A 554 -15.78 16.68 23.42
CA ASP A 554 -15.49 17.34 22.15
C ASP A 554 -15.57 16.35 20.98
N ILE A 555 -15.09 15.12 21.17
CA ILE A 555 -15.10 14.06 20.15
C ILE A 555 -16.23 13.07 20.42
N ILE A 556 -17.31 13.18 19.63
CA ILE A 556 -18.51 12.34 19.78
C ILE A 556 -18.54 11.26 18.71
N LEU A 557 -18.39 10.00 19.14
CA LEU A 557 -18.59 8.80 18.33
C LEU A 557 -19.85 8.04 18.75
N LYS A 558 -20.77 7.84 17.81
CA LYS A 558 -21.99 7.02 17.99
C LYS A 558 -21.65 5.52 17.97
N GLU A 559 -22.51 4.69 18.56
CA GLU A 559 -22.32 3.23 18.61
C GLU A 559 -22.34 2.57 17.22
N ASP A 560 -23.10 3.13 16.29
CA ASP A 560 -23.23 2.69 14.90
C ASP A 560 -22.19 3.34 13.95
N ALA A 561 -21.17 4.00 14.51
CA ALA A 561 -20.17 4.69 13.70
C ALA A 561 -19.43 3.71 12.76
N PRO A 562 -19.30 4.03 11.45
CA PRO A 562 -18.56 3.21 10.51
C PRO A 562 -17.16 2.87 11.01
N GLY A 563 -16.73 1.64 10.77
CA GLY A 563 -15.48 1.08 11.28
C GLY A 563 -15.57 0.44 12.67
N GLY A 564 -16.69 0.56 13.39
CA GLY A 564 -16.89 -0.10 14.69
C GLY A 564 -15.89 0.36 15.76
N MET A 565 -15.51 -0.53 16.68
CA MET A 565 -14.47 -0.29 17.70
C MET A 565 -14.64 1.02 18.47
N VAL A 566 -15.88 1.43 18.74
CA VAL A 566 -16.22 2.79 19.21
C VAL A 566 -15.53 3.12 20.54
N GLU A 567 -15.58 2.20 21.50
CA GLU A 567 -14.91 2.37 22.81
C GLU A 567 -13.39 2.45 22.69
N PHE A 568 -12.81 1.61 21.83
CA PHE A 568 -11.37 1.61 21.57
C PHE A 568 -10.94 2.94 20.92
N ARG A 569 -11.66 3.41 19.91
CA ARG A 569 -11.40 4.70 19.25
C ARG A 569 -11.50 5.88 20.21
N LYS A 570 -12.54 5.92 21.08
CA LYS A 570 -12.68 6.95 22.12
C LYS A 570 -11.47 6.93 23.06
N SER A 571 -11.09 5.75 23.57
CA SER A 571 -9.94 5.59 24.48
C SER A 571 -8.61 6.03 23.84
N LEU A 572 -8.43 5.80 22.53
CA LEU A 572 -7.22 6.22 21.82
C LEU A 572 -7.08 7.74 21.77
N THR A 573 -8.17 8.49 21.58
CA THR A 573 -8.11 9.97 21.56
C THR A 573 -7.53 10.55 22.85
N LEU A 574 -8.02 10.03 23.99
CA LEU A 574 -7.56 10.39 25.33
C LEU A 574 -6.12 9.93 25.57
N SER A 575 -5.80 8.71 25.14
CA SER A 575 -4.47 8.11 25.32
C SER A 575 -3.38 8.84 24.53
N PHE A 576 -3.69 9.33 23.32
CA PHE A 576 -2.76 10.14 22.53
C PHE A 576 -2.50 11.50 23.19
N PHE A 577 -3.54 12.16 23.71
CA PHE A 577 -3.36 13.41 24.45
C PHE A 577 -2.55 13.20 25.73
N PHE A 578 -2.81 12.11 26.47
CA PHE A 578 -2.02 11.74 27.65
C PHE A 578 -0.53 11.53 27.32
N LYS A 579 -0.23 10.76 26.27
CA LYS A 579 1.16 10.54 25.82
C LYS A 579 1.83 11.83 25.38
N PHE A 580 1.09 12.69 24.66
CA PHE A 580 1.57 14.00 24.24
C PHE A 580 1.88 14.89 25.45
N PHE A 581 1.00 14.91 26.44
CA PHE A 581 1.19 15.69 27.66
C PHE A 581 2.50 15.30 28.35
N LEU A 582 2.70 13.99 28.60
CA LEU A 582 3.93 13.48 29.21
C LEU A 582 5.17 13.83 28.38
N TRP A 583 5.09 13.63 27.05
CA TRP A 583 6.23 13.88 26.14
C TRP A 583 6.65 15.35 26.10
N VAL A 584 5.70 16.29 26.13
CA VAL A 584 6.01 17.72 26.25
C VAL A 584 6.55 18.04 27.64
N SER A 585 5.91 17.57 28.70
CA SER A 585 6.37 17.79 30.08
C SER A 585 7.81 17.30 30.31
N HIS A 586 8.23 16.23 29.65
CA HIS A 586 9.60 15.71 29.74
C HIS A 586 10.66 16.61 29.08
N GLN A 587 10.24 17.56 28.24
CA GLN A 587 11.11 18.53 27.56
C GLN A 587 11.20 19.87 28.29
N LEU A 588 10.44 20.05 29.37
CA LEU A 588 10.39 21.30 30.15
C LEU A 588 11.14 21.14 31.47
N ASP A 589 12.08 22.04 31.72
CA ASP A 589 12.79 22.10 33.00
C ASP A 589 11.79 22.45 34.13
N GLY A 590 11.95 21.79 35.29
CA GLY A 590 11.08 21.94 36.47
C GLY A 590 9.77 21.15 36.41
N VAL A 591 9.29 20.78 35.22
CA VAL A 591 8.10 19.92 35.06
C VAL A 591 8.51 18.46 34.88
N LYS A 592 9.63 18.20 34.22
CA LYS A 592 10.14 16.85 33.95
C LYS A 592 10.27 15.99 35.20
N GLU A 593 10.69 16.57 36.33
CA GLU A 593 10.88 15.91 37.62
C GLU A 593 9.56 15.48 38.27
N SER A 594 8.43 16.10 37.87
CA SER A 594 7.10 15.75 38.37
C SER A 594 6.53 14.48 37.73
N ILE A 595 7.13 13.99 36.63
CA ILE A 595 6.64 12.81 35.91
C ILE A 595 7.01 11.54 36.70
N PRO A 596 6.03 10.69 37.08
CA PRO A 596 6.31 9.43 37.73
C PRO A 596 7.19 8.51 36.87
N ALA A 597 8.18 7.84 37.49
CA ALA A 597 9.09 6.94 36.77
C ALA A 597 8.34 5.82 36.00
N SER A 598 7.21 5.35 36.53
CA SER A 598 6.35 4.35 35.89
C SER A 598 5.73 4.82 34.57
N HIS A 599 5.65 6.13 34.32
CA HIS A 599 5.07 6.71 33.11
C HIS A 599 6.09 6.97 32.00
N LEU A 600 7.40 6.86 32.28
CA LEU A 600 8.44 7.19 31.32
C LEU A 600 8.39 6.31 30.06
N SER A 601 7.98 5.05 30.20
CA SER A 601 7.82 4.11 29.08
C SER A 601 6.70 4.52 28.10
N ALA A 602 5.69 5.27 28.55
CA ALA A 602 4.57 5.68 27.71
C ALA A 602 4.98 6.68 26.61
N MET A 603 6.09 7.39 26.81
CA MET A 603 6.65 8.38 25.89
C MET A 603 7.60 7.77 24.87
N GLN A 604 8.14 6.58 25.15
CA GLN A 604 9.12 5.94 24.29
C GLN A 604 8.44 5.44 23.02
N PRO A 605 8.91 5.85 21.83
CA PRO A 605 8.43 5.26 20.59
C PRO A 605 8.78 3.78 20.58
N VAL A 606 7.91 2.96 19.99
CA VAL A 606 8.23 1.54 19.84
C VAL A 606 9.33 1.41 18.80
N HIS A 607 10.52 1.04 19.25
CA HIS A 607 11.64 0.70 18.39
C HIS A 607 11.61 -0.80 18.10
N ARG A 608 11.71 -1.18 16.83
CA ARG A 608 11.91 -2.57 16.44
C ARG A 608 13.41 -2.87 16.52
N PRO A 609 13.86 -3.79 17.40
CA PRO A 609 15.26 -4.19 17.42
C PRO A 609 15.61 -4.95 16.13
N THR A 610 16.91 -4.99 15.79
CA THR A 610 17.43 -5.82 14.71
C THR A 610 16.91 -7.26 14.84
N ILE A 611 16.32 -7.77 13.76
CA ILE A 611 15.74 -9.12 13.75
C ILE A 611 16.89 -10.15 13.83
N THR A 612 16.85 -11.08 14.77
CA THR A 612 17.80 -12.19 14.85
C THR A 612 17.07 -13.53 14.90
N GLY A 613 17.65 -14.57 14.33
CA GLY A 613 17.07 -15.91 14.34
C GLY A 613 18.12 -16.99 14.12
N SER A 614 18.09 -18.05 14.94
CA SER A 614 18.89 -19.26 14.75
C SER A 614 18.01 -20.42 14.28
N GLN A 615 18.60 -21.37 13.55
CA GLN A 615 17.92 -22.61 13.17
C GLN A 615 18.87 -23.78 13.44
N ASP A 616 18.41 -24.73 14.24
CA ASP A 616 19.18 -25.90 14.64
C ASP A 616 18.50 -27.16 14.12
N TYR A 617 19.25 -28.01 13.41
CA TYR A 617 18.77 -29.28 12.88
C TYR A 617 19.94 -30.26 12.71
N GLU A 618 19.65 -31.55 12.71
CA GLU A 618 20.64 -32.60 12.52
C GLU A 618 20.78 -32.97 11.04
N ILE A 619 22.02 -32.99 10.52
CA ILE A 619 22.30 -33.41 9.14
C ILE A 619 22.61 -34.92 9.13
N MET A 620 21.58 -35.75 8.94
CA MET A 620 21.73 -37.20 8.75
C MET A 620 21.59 -37.57 7.26
N LYS A 621 22.71 -37.69 6.54
CA LYS A 621 22.68 -37.97 5.10
C LYS A 621 22.37 -39.43 4.80
N HIS A 622 21.30 -39.67 4.06
CA HIS A 622 20.98 -40.96 3.46
C HIS A 622 21.00 -40.86 1.93
N GLY A 623 21.97 -41.52 1.29
CA GLY A 623 22.16 -41.42 -0.16
C GLY A 623 22.63 -40.02 -0.57
N THR A 624 22.04 -39.46 -1.65
CA THR A 624 22.51 -38.20 -2.25
C THR A 624 21.95 -36.95 -1.56
N SER A 625 20.66 -36.94 -1.20
CA SER A 625 19.96 -35.70 -0.80
C SER A 625 19.06 -35.83 0.43
N VAL A 626 18.68 -37.04 0.87
CA VAL A 626 17.81 -37.20 2.05
C VAL A 626 18.57 -36.78 3.30
N GLY A 627 17.99 -35.85 4.07
CA GLY A 627 18.60 -35.24 5.26
C GLY A 627 19.56 -34.08 4.96
N SER A 628 19.79 -33.74 3.69
CA SER A 628 20.47 -32.50 3.27
C SER A 628 19.46 -31.36 3.11
N PRO A 629 19.82 -30.11 3.44
CA PRO A 629 18.97 -28.94 3.24
C PRO A 629 18.97 -28.50 1.77
N GLU A 630 18.40 -29.32 0.90
CA GLU A 630 18.33 -29.01 -0.53
C GLU A 630 17.45 -27.77 -0.79
N VAL A 631 17.90 -26.92 -1.70
CA VAL A 631 17.10 -25.78 -2.16
C VAL A 631 15.89 -26.27 -2.95
N HIS A 632 14.76 -25.58 -2.79
CA HIS A 632 13.55 -25.89 -3.55
C HIS A 632 13.84 -25.92 -5.06
N LEU A 633 13.45 -27.00 -5.76
CA LEU A 633 13.85 -27.25 -7.15
C LEU A 633 13.51 -26.09 -8.10
N SER A 634 12.34 -25.47 -7.91
CA SER A 634 11.90 -24.33 -8.72
C SER A 634 12.37 -22.97 -8.20
N ALA A 635 13.15 -22.88 -7.11
CA ALA A 635 13.54 -21.60 -6.51
C ALA A 635 14.21 -20.68 -7.54
N LYS A 636 15.08 -21.24 -8.39
CA LYS A 636 15.75 -20.52 -9.49
C LYS A 636 14.75 -19.89 -10.47
N LEU A 637 13.72 -20.63 -10.85
CA LEU A 637 12.67 -20.13 -11.75
C LEU A 637 11.79 -19.07 -11.07
N GLN A 638 11.56 -19.22 -9.76
CA GLN A 638 10.75 -18.27 -8.98
C GLN A 638 11.45 -16.93 -8.80
N VAL A 639 12.75 -16.92 -8.54
CA VAL A 639 13.53 -15.67 -8.37
C VAL A 639 13.77 -14.94 -9.70
N THR A 640 13.75 -15.64 -10.84
CA THR A 640 13.81 -15.05 -12.18
C THR A 640 12.45 -14.62 -12.72
N GLY A 641 11.35 -15.11 -12.12
CA GLY A 641 10.00 -14.93 -12.63
C GLY A 641 9.67 -15.80 -13.84
N GLU A 642 10.51 -16.80 -14.14
CA GLU A 642 10.31 -17.81 -15.20
C GLU A 642 9.40 -18.96 -14.75
N ALA A 643 9.12 -19.09 -13.45
CA ALA A 643 8.10 -20.00 -12.96
C ALA A 643 6.72 -19.59 -13.50
N GLU A 644 6.10 -20.51 -14.22
CA GLU A 644 4.77 -20.33 -14.80
C GLU A 644 3.68 -20.72 -13.79
N TYR A 645 2.74 -19.80 -13.58
CA TYR A 645 1.52 -19.98 -12.80
C TYR A 645 0.30 -20.02 -13.74
N ALA A 646 -0.89 -20.31 -13.20
CA ALA A 646 -2.07 -20.55 -14.04
C ALA A 646 -2.41 -19.37 -14.98
N ASP A 647 -2.35 -18.14 -14.48
CA ASP A 647 -2.59 -16.91 -15.27
C ASP A 647 -1.39 -16.49 -16.14
N ASP A 648 -0.22 -17.12 -15.99
CA ASP A 648 0.93 -16.86 -16.87
C ASP A 648 0.84 -17.62 -18.19
N ILE A 649 0.04 -18.69 -18.21
CA ILE A 649 -0.15 -19.50 -19.40
C ILE A 649 -0.91 -18.70 -20.45
N GLN A 650 -0.42 -18.80 -21.67
CA GLN A 650 -0.98 -18.06 -22.77
C GLN A 650 -2.38 -18.57 -23.12
N LEU A 651 -3.35 -17.65 -23.08
CA LEU A 651 -4.68 -17.90 -23.57
C LEU A 651 -4.63 -18.32 -25.07
N PRO A 652 -5.26 -19.44 -25.45
CA PRO A 652 -5.37 -19.85 -26.85
C PRO A 652 -6.03 -18.78 -27.73
N LEU A 653 -5.81 -18.87 -29.04
CA LEU A 653 -6.45 -17.96 -30.00
C LEU A 653 -7.98 -18.09 -29.89
N ASN A 654 -8.69 -16.96 -29.82
CA ASN A 654 -10.14 -16.89 -29.56
C ASN A 654 -10.57 -17.36 -28.16
N GLY A 655 -9.63 -17.50 -27.22
CA GLY A 655 -9.98 -17.72 -25.82
C GLY A 655 -10.83 -16.56 -25.27
N LEU A 656 -11.76 -16.90 -24.40
CA LEU A 656 -12.69 -15.98 -23.78
C LEU A 656 -12.40 -15.87 -22.28
N HIS A 657 -12.98 -14.87 -21.65
CA HIS A 657 -12.88 -14.66 -20.21
C HIS A 657 -14.25 -14.83 -19.55
N ALA A 658 -14.23 -15.35 -18.33
CA ALA A 658 -15.42 -15.57 -17.53
C ALA A 658 -15.43 -14.68 -16.28
N ALA A 659 -16.63 -14.31 -15.83
CA ALA A 659 -16.86 -13.65 -14.55
C ALA A 659 -18.12 -14.20 -13.89
N LEU A 660 -18.02 -14.51 -12.60
CA LEU A 660 -19.12 -15.08 -11.82
C LEU A 660 -20.20 -14.03 -11.52
N VAL A 661 -21.45 -14.46 -11.56
CA VAL A 661 -22.61 -13.74 -11.03
C VAL A 661 -22.84 -14.28 -9.62
N LEU A 662 -22.65 -13.43 -8.62
CA LEU A 662 -22.66 -13.82 -7.21
C LEU A 662 -23.89 -13.26 -6.46
N SER A 663 -24.38 -14.03 -5.50
CA SER A 663 -25.41 -13.60 -4.56
C SER A 663 -25.00 -12.35 -3.79
N ARG A 664 -25.94 -11.41 -3.64
CA ARG A 664 -25.80 -10.22 -2.79
C ARG A 664 -26.57 -10.32 -1.47
N LYS A 665 -27.20 -11.47 -1.21
CA LYS A 665 -28.05 -11.71 -0.04
C LYS A 665 -27.51 -12.89 0.77
N PRO A 666 -27.53 -12.81 2.12
CA PRO A 666 -27.06 -13.90 2.96
C PRO A 666 -28.02 -15.09 2.92
N HIS A 667 -29.33 -14.86 2.80
CA HIS A 667 -30.32 -15.91 2.59
C HIS A 667 -31.53 -15.31 1.87
N ALA A 668 -31.89 -15.84 0.69
CA ALA A 668 -33.02 -15.34 -0.07
C ALA A 668 -33.51 -16.36 -1.11
N ARG A 669 -34.79 -16.24 -1.50
CA ARG A 669 -35.35 -16.92 -2.68
C ARG A 669 -35.07 -16.10 -3.93
N ILE A 670 -34.59 -16.74 -4.99
CA ILE A 670 -34.42 -16.14 -6.32
C ILE A 670 -35.79 -16.10 -7.00
N LEU A 671 -36.28 -14.90 -7.29
CA LEU A 671 -37.56 -14.71 -7.98
C LEU A 671 -37.40 -14.71 -9.50
N SER A 672 -36.32 -14.08 -10.00
CA SER A 672 -36.03 -14.00 -11.43
C SER A 672 -34.59 -13.55 -11.66
N ILE A 673 -33.99 -14.02 -12.74
CA ILE A 673 -32.68 -13.59 -13.24
C ILE A 673 -32.88 -12.96 -14.62
N ASP A 674 -32.57 -11.67 -14.76
CA ASP A 674 -32.64 -10.92 -16.01
C ASP A 674 -31.22 -10.53 -16.47
N GLY A 675 -30.80 -11.11 -17.60
CA GLY A 675 -29.50 -10.85 -18.23
C GLY A 675 -29.55 -9.87 -19.40
N SER A 676 -30.70 -9.26 -19.70
CA SER A 676 -30.88 -8.43 -20.92
C SER A 676 -29.87 -7.28 -21.03
N GLU A 677 -29.59 -6.57 -19.93
CA GLU A 677 -28.56 -5.53 -19.90
C GLU A 677 -27.14 -6.09 -20.07
N ALA A 678 -26.87 -7.28 -19.54
CA ALA A 678 -25.59 -7.97 -19.72
C ALA A 678 -25.37 -8.33 -21.20
N MET A 679 -26.41 -8.82 -21.88
CA MET A 679 -26.38 -9.17 -23.31
C MET A 679 -26.08 -7.98 -24.22
N SER A 680 -26.50 -6.78 -23.81
CA SER A 680 -26.20 -5.54 -24.54
C SER A 680 -24.77 -5.00 -24.32
N SER A 681 -23.98 -5.65 -23.47
CA SER A 681 -22.65 -5.16 -23.11
C SER A 681 -21.61 -5.48 -24.19
N PRO A 682 -20.62 -4.59 -24.42
CA PRO A 682 -19.56 -4.84 -25.37
C PRO A 682 -18.85 -6.16 -25.10
N GLY A 683 -18.62 -6.95 -26.15
CA GLY A 683 -17.84 -8.18 -26.07
C GLY A 683 -18.54 -9.35 -25.37
N PHE A 684 -19.80 -9.19 -24.96
CA PHE A 684 -20.59 -10.26 -24.36
C PHE A 684 -20.73 -11.44 -25.33
N VAL A 685 -20.51 -12.65 -24.82
CA VAL A 685 -20.66 -13.90 -25.58
C VAL A 685 -21.80 -14.75 -25.03
N GLY A 686 -21.93 -14.89 -23.71
CA GLY A 686 -22.97 -15.72 -23.12
C GLY A 686 -23.15 -15.54 -21.61
N LEU A 687 -24.32 -15.93 -21.13
CA LEU A 687 -24.67 -16.07 -19.72
C LEU A 687 -25.13 -17.51 -19.51
N PHE A 688 -24.47 -18.23 -18.61
CA PHE A 688 -24.77 -19.61 -18.28
C PHE A 688 -25.23 -19.70 -16.82
N LEU A 689 -26.34 -20.40 -16.61
CA LEU A 689 -27.03 -20.60 -15.33
C LEU A 689 -27.16 -22.10 -15.04
N ALA A 690 -27.78 -22.47 -13.93
CA ALA A 690 -28.01 -23.87 -13.54
C ALA A 690 -28.67 -24.72 -14.65
N LYS A 691 -29.59 -24.14 -15.42
CA LYS A 691 -30.26 -24.82 -16.55
C LYS A 691 -29.34 -25.19 -17.71
N ASP A 692 -28.16 -24.58 -17.79
CA ASP A 692 -27.18 -24.78 -18.85
C ASP A 692 -26.11 -25.83 -18.45
N VAL A 693 -26.18 -26.34 -17.22
CA VAL A 693 -25.33 -27.44 -16.74
C VAL A 693 -25.82 -28.74 -17.39
N PRO A 694 -24.98 -29.45 -18.17
CA PRO A 694 -25.41 -30.63 -18.93
C PRO A 694 -25.65 -31.88 -18.06
N ALA A 695 -25.18 -31.86 -16.81
CA ALA A 695 -25.24 -32.97 -15.86
C ALA A 695 -25.87 -32.52 -14.53
N ASP A 696 -25.61 -33.25 -13.44
CA ASP A 696 -26.09 -32.85 -12.12
C ASP A 696 -25.47 -31.51 -11.68
N ASN A 697 -26.31 -30.60 -11.20
CA ASN A 697 -25.91 -29.30 -10.68
C ASN A 697 -25.42 -29.40 -9.22
N LYS A 698 -25.59 -30.56 -8.57
CA LYS A 698 -25.10 -30.80 -7.22
C LYS A 698 -23.61 -31.12 -7.21
N ILE A 699 -22.89 -30.41 -6.37
CA ILE A 699 -21.45 -30.55 -6.14
C ILE A 699 -21.17 -30.74 -4.65
N GLY A 700 -19.91 -31.01 -4.33
CA GLY A 700 -19.41 -31.21 -2.98
C GLY A 700 -18.51 -32.45 -2.91
N PRO A 701 -17.38 -32.39 -2.19
CA PRO A 701 -16.37 -33.45 -2.25
C PRO A 701 -16.78 -34.73 -1.51
N VAL A 702 -17.64 -34.61 -0.50
CA VAL A 702 -18.04 -35.73 0.38
C VAL A 702 -19.56 -35.89 0.40
N VAL A 703 -20.28 -34.78 0.58
CA VAL A 703 -21.73 -34.71 0.51
C VAL A 703 -22.07 -33.80 -0.67
N TYR A 704 -23.01 -34.21 -1.52
CA TYR A 704 -23.44 -33.44 -2.70
C TYR A 704 -24.58 -32.48 -2.31
N ASP A 705 -24.33 -31.62 -1.32
CA ASP A 705 -25.29 -30.68 -0.74
C ASP A 705 -25.09 -29.22 -1.19
N GLU A 706 -24.12 -28.97 -2.08
CA GLU A 706 -23.88 -27.67 -2.69
C GLU A 706 -24.39 -27.64 -4.13
N GLU A 707 -24.80 -26.47 -4.61
CA GLU A 707 -25.14 -26.26 -6.03
C GLU A 707 -24.00 -25.53 -6.74
N LEU A 708 -23.61 -26.00 -7.93
CA LEU A 708 -22.64 -25.31 -8.80
C LEU A 708 -23.15 -23.91 -9.15
N PHE A 709 -24.41 -23.82 -9.59
CA PHE A 709 -25.13 -22.57 -9.78
C PHE A 709 -26.43 -22.62 -8.99
N ALA A 710 -26.67 -21.62 -8.14
CA ALA A 710 -27.90 -21.51 -7.35
C ALA A 710 -29.16 -21.52 -8.23
N THR A 711 -30.11 -22.39 -7.90
CA THR A 711 -31.37 -22.55 -8.64
C THR A 711 -32.47 -21.67 -8.07
N ASP A 712 -32.96 -22.02 -6.89
CA ASP A 712 -34.14 -21.42 -6.24
C ASP A 712 -33.77 -20.51 -5.06
N TYR A 713 -32.68 -20.83 -4.35
CA TYR A 713 -32.28 -20.14 -3.13
C TYR A 713 -30.80 -19.81 -3.14
N VAL A 714 -30.47 -18.67 -2.54
CA VAL A 714 -29.11 -18.34 -2.15
C VAL A 714 -28.99 -18.43 -0.63
N THR A 715 -27.92 -19.05 -0.14
CA THR A 715 -27.69 -19.38 1.29
C THR A 715 -26.46 -18.68 1.88
N CYS A 716 -25.71 -17.93 1.06
CA CYS A 716 -24.69 -17.01 1.54
C CYS A 716 -24.43 -15.87 0.54
N VAL A 717 -23.85 -14.77 1.05
CA VAL A 717 -23.30 -13.72 0.19
C VAL A 717 -22.09 -14.29 -0.54
N GLY A 718 -22.05 -14.14 -1.86
CA GLY A 718 -20.96 -14.69 -2.67
C GLY A 718 -21.24 -16.07 -3.28
N GLN A 719 -22.38 -16.71 -2.98
CA GLN A 719 -22.77 -17.95 -3.67
C GLN A 719 -22.92 -17.72 -5.18
N VAL A 720 -22.44 -18.67 -5.99
CA VAL A 720 -22.45 -18.55 -7.45
C VAL A 720 -23.85 -18.83 -7.99
N ILE A 721 -24.41 -17.88 -8.76
CA ILE A 721 -25.72 -17.99 -9.43
C ILE A 721 -25.54 -18.36 -10.90
N GLY A 722 -24.41 -17.99 -11.48
CA GLY A 722 -24.10 -18.25 -12.88
C GLY A 722 -22.77 -17.63 -13.30
N VAL A 723 -22.47 -17.68 -14.59
CA VAL A 723 -21.24 -17.15 -15.16
C VAL A 723 -21.53 -16.40 -16.46
N VAL A 724 -20.92 -15.23 -16.60
CA VAL A 724 -20.92 -14.46 -17.86
C VAL A 724 -19.57 -14.63 -18.56
N VAL A 725 -19.62 -14.85 -19.87
CA VAL A 725 -18.46 -15.00 -20.73
C VAL A 725 -18.39 -13.83 -21.71
N ALA A 726 -17.19 -13.28 -21.90
CA ALA A 726 -16.91 -12.17 -22.83
C ALA A 726 -15.51 -12.27 -23.45
N ASP A 727 -15.24 -11.43 -24.45
CA ASP A 727 -13.96 -11.33 -25.16
C ASP A 727 -12.77 -10.85 -24.29
N THR A 728 -13.03 -10.12 -23.21
CA THR A 728 -12.03 -9.60 -22.27
C THR A 728 -12.51 -9.77 -20.83
N HIS A 729 -11.56 -9.89 -19.90
CA HIS A 729 -11.86 -10.04 -18.47
C HIS A 729 -12.70 -8.86 -17.93
N GLU A 730 -12.42 -7.63 -18.33
CA GLU A 730 -13.16 -6.45 -17.87
C GLU A 730 -14.57 -6.36 -18.46
N ASN A 731 -14.76 -6.78 -19.71
CA ASN A 731 -16.10 -6.88 -20.30
C ASN A 731 -16.93 -7.96 -19.58
N ALA A 732 -16.34 -9.13 -19.29
CA ALA A 732 -17.02 -10.21 -18.57
C ALA A 732 -17.50 -9.73 -17.19
N LYS A 733 -16.62 -9.06 -16.42
CA LYS A 733 -16.98 -8.48 -15.12
C LYS A 733 -18.05 -7.41 -15.21
N THR A 734 -17.96 -6.53 -16.22
CA THR A 734 -18.93 -5.45 -16.41
C THR A 734 -20.30 -6.00 -16.76
N ALA A 735 -20.35 -7.00 -17.64
CA ALA A 735 -21.59 -7.68 -18.01
C ALA A 735 -22.18 -8.51 -16.86
N ALA A 736 -21.37 -9.28 -16.11
CA ALA A 736 -21.81 -10.03 -14.93
C ALA A 736 -22.51 -9.14 -13.88
N ARG A 737 -22.03 -7.91 -13.70
CA ARG A 737 -22.62 -6.95 -12.75
C ARG A 737 -23.97 -6.39 -13.17
N LYS A 738 -24.26 -6.40 -14.48
CA LYS A 738 -25.53 -5.97 -15.06
C LYS A 738 -26.59 -7.07 -15.09
N VAL A 739 -26.24 -8.30 -14.70
CA VAL A 739 -27.23 -9.34 -14.47
C VAL A 739 -28.05 -8.95 -13.24
N ASN A 740 -29.34 -8.69 -13.46
CA ASN A 740 -30.26 -8.26 -12.43
C ASN A 740 -30.97 -9.46 -11.82
N VAL A 741 -30.68 -9.74 -10.55
CA VAL A 741 -31.30 -10.84 -9.80
C VAL A 741 -32.29 -10.23 -8.81
N LYS A 742 -33.56 -10.63 -8.92
CA LYS A 742 -34.60 -10.26 -7.96
C LYS A 742 -34.67 -11.31 -6.86
N TYR A 743 -34.68 -10.83 -5.62
CA TYR A 743 -34.67 -11.66 -4.41
C TYR A 743 -35.93 -11.39 -3.59
N GLU A 744 -36.36 -12.41 -2.86
CA GLU A 744 -37.18 -12.29 -1.66
C GLU A 744 -36.32 -12.68 -0.47
N ASP A 745 -36.04 -11.73 0.43
CA ASP A 745 -35.18 -11.96 1.59
C ASP A 745 -35.80 -12.97 2.55
N LEU A 746 -34.98 -13.90 3.03
CA LEU A 746 -35.36 -14.91 4.02
C LEU A 746 -34.57 -14.69 5.32
N PRO A 747 -35.06 -15.18 6.48
CA PRO A 747 -34.32 -15.10 7.73
C PRO A 747 -32.94 -15.76 7.61
N ALA A 748 -31.87 -15.01 7.89
CA ALA A 748 -30.50 -15.51 7.82
C ALA A 748 -29.97 -15.83 9.22
N ILE A 749 -29.17 -16.89 9.33
CA ILE A 749 -28.41 -17.27 10.53
C ILE A 749 -26.95 -16.92 10.26
N LEU A 750 -26.38 -16.00 11.03
CA LEU A 750 -25.05 -15.44 10.77
C LEU A 750 -24.03 -15.78 11.86
N SER A 751 -24.49 -15.97 13.10
CA SER A 751 -23.63 -16.30 14.25
C SER A 751 -23.84 -17.73 14.76
N ILE A 752 -22.82 -18.27 15.43
CA ILE A 752 -22.90 -19.57 16.12
C ILE A 752 -24.04 -19.57 17.14
N LYS A 753 -24.25 -18.46 17.86
CA LYS A 753 -25.33 -18.33 18.85
C LYS A 753 -26.72 -18.39 18.21
N GLU A 754 -26.91 -17.73 17.07
CA GLU A 754 -28.16 -17.83 16.31
C GLU A 754 -28.40 -19.25 15.79
N ALA A 755 -27.34 -19.93 15.31
CA ALA A 755 -27.44 -21.33 14.87
C ALA A 755 -27.85 -22.26 16.00
N ILE A 756 -27.26 -22.11 17.20
CA ILE A 756 -27.62 -22.87 18.40
C ILE A 756 -29.08 -22.61 18.79
N ASN A 757 -29.50 -21.35 18.84
CA ASN A 757 -30.88 -20.99 19.21
C ASN A 757 -31.92 -21.52 18.20
N ALA A 758 -31.55 -21.60 16.92
CA ALA A 758 -32.40 -22.12 15.86
C ALA A 758 -32.34 -23.66 15.72
N GLY A 759 -31.45 -24.35 16.43
CA GLY A 759 -31.20 -25.78 16.24
C GLY A 759 -30.66 -26.12 14.84
N SER A 760 -29.98 -25.18 14.19
CA SER A 760 -29.53 -25.28 12.80
C SER A 760 -28.11 -25.86 12.74
N PHE A 761 -28.02 -27.20 12.71
CA PHE A 761 -26.76 -27.93 12.63
C PHE A 761 -26.72 -28.83 11.38
N HIS A 762 -25.52 -29.18 10.92
CA HIS A 762 -25.38 -30.23 9.91
C HIS A 762 -25.82 -31.58 10.49
N PRO A 763 -26.58 -32.40 9.73
CA PRO A 763 -27.07 -33.68 10.23
C PRO A 763 -25.92 -34.66 10.45
N ASN A 764 -26.04 -35.51 11.47
CA ASN A 764 -25.06 -36.56 11.82
C ASN A 764 -23.62 -36.05 12.09
N THR A 765 -23.45 -34.78 12.50
CA THR A 765 -22.13 -34.20 12.83
C THR A 765 -21.84 -34.07 14.33
N GLU A 766 -22.74 -34.53 15.20
CA GLU A 766 -22.47 -34.55 16.64
C GLU A 766 -21.30 -35.50 16.94
N LYS A 767 -20.25 -34.96 17.53
CA LYS A 767 -19.05 -35.71 17.92
C LYS A 767 -18.81 -35.49 19.40
N CYS A 768 -18.84 -36.57 20.18
CA CYS A 768 -18.57 -36.54 21.60
C CYS A 768 -17.43 -37.51 21.94
N LEU A 769 -16.47 -37.05 22.73
CA LEU A 769 -15.39 -37.87 23.26
C LEU A 769 -15.44 -37.78 24.80
N ILE A 770 -15.82 -38.87 25.45
CA ILE A 770 -15.91 -38.97 26.91
C ILE A 770 -14.85 -39.95 27.40
N LYS A 771 -14.12 -39.57 28.46
CA LYS A 771 -13.14 -40.44 29.12
C LYS A 771 -13.31 -40.34 30.64
N GLY A 772 -13.65 -41.46 31.27
CA GLY A 772 -13.95 -41.52 32.70
C GLY A 772 -15.36 -41.01 33.05
N ASP A 773 -15.61 -40.86 34.35
CA ASP A 773 -16.88 -40.34 34.89
C ASP A 773 -16.67 -38.91 35.41
N VAL A 774 -16.92 -37.94 34.53
CA VAL A 774 -16.73 -36.52 34.81
C VAL A 774 -17.77 -36.03 35.83
N ASP A 775 -19.01 -36.54 35.74
CA ASP A 775 -20.10 -36.16 36.64
C ASP A 775 -19.82 -36.63 38.07
N GLN A 776 -19.35 -37.86 38.25
CA GLN A 776 -18.93 -38.36 39.55
C GLN A 776 -17.78 -37.51 40.12
N CYS A 777 -16.82 -37.10 39.29
CA CYS A 777 -15.71 -36.26 39.74
C CYS A 777 -16.21 -34.92 40.30
N PHE A 778 -17.10 -34.23 39.57
CA PHE A 778 -17.70 -32.98 40.04
C PHE A 778 -18.60 -33.18 41.28
N GLN A 779 -19.37 -34.27 41.35
CA GLN A 779 -20.28 -34.54 42.47
C GLN A 779 -19.57 -35.04 43.73
N SER A 780 -18.42 -35.72 43.60
CA SER A 780 -17.69 -36.35 44.71
C SER A 780 -17.05 -35.35 45.69
N GLY A 781 -17.04 -34.06 45.37
CA GLY A 781 -16.35 -33.03 46.15
C GLY A 781 -14.81 -33.14 46.09
N GLN A 782 -14.27 -33.95 45.18
CA GLN A 782 -12.82 -34.11 44.98
C GLN A 782 -12.19 -32.94 44.23
N CYS A 783 -12.98 -32.10 43.54
CA CYS A 783 -12.49 -30.91 42.88
C CYS A 783 -12.36 -29.74 43.87
N ASP A 784 -11.14 -29.25 44.12
CA ASP A 784 -10.93 -28.09 44.99
C ASP A 784 -11.58 -26.80 44.46
N ARG A 785 -11.66 -26.67 43.13
CA ARG A 785 -12.26 -25.51 42.42
C ARG A 785 -12.86 -25.93 41.09
N ILE A 786 -13.92 -25.23 40.71
CA ILE A 786 -14.57 -25.32 39.39
C ILE A 786 -14.47 -23.94 38.74
N ILE A 787 -14.01 -23.90 37.49
CA ILE A 787 -13.89 -22.67 36.70
C ILE A 787 -14.67 -22.86 35.42
N GLU A 788 -15.56 -21.91 35.14
CA GLU A 788 -16.39 -21.88 33.94
C GLU A 788 -16.05 -20.65 33.11
N GLY A 789 -16.10 -20.78 31.79
CA GLY A 789 -15.82 -19.69 30.87
C GLY A 789 -16.07 -20.08 29.42
N GLU A 790 -16.14 -19.07 28.56
CA GLU A 790 -16.32 -19.20 27.11
C GLU A 790 -15.19 -18.48 26.39
N VAL A 791 -14.78 -19.02 25.24
CA VAL A 791 -13.78 -18.42 24.35
C VAL A 791 -14.30 -18.47 22.92
N HIS A 792 -14.20 -17.34 22.23
CA HIS A 792 -14.51 -17.24 20.80
C HIS A 792 -13.22 -17.05 20.00
N ILE A 793 -13.09 -17.80 18.90
CA ILE A 793 -11.98 -17.67 17.95
C ILE A 793 -12.59 -17.25 16.61
N GLY A 794 -12.10 -16.15 16.05
CA GLY A 794 -12.54 -15.65 14.75
C GLY A 794 -12.06 -16.54 13.59
N GLY A 795 -12.64 -16.32 12.40
CA GLY A 795 -12.20 -16.99 11.17
C GLY A 795 -10.84 -16.49 10.67
N GLN A 796 -10.31 -17.19 9.66
CA GLN A 796 -9.05 -16.82 9.01
C GLN A 796 -9.15 -17.04 7.50
N GLU A 797 -8.68 -16.06 6.73
CA GLU A 797 -8.54 -16.18 5.28
C GLU A 797 -7.22 -16.86 4.92
N HIS A 798 -7.23 -17.74 3.91
CA HIS A 798 -6.02 -18.41 3.45
C HIS A 798 -4.98 -17.38 2.98
N PHE A 799 -5.45 -16.43 2.17
CA PHE A 799 -4.64 -15.35 1.60
C PHE A 799 -3.44 -15.89 0.81
N TYR A 800 -3.67 -16.94 0.01
CA TYR A 800 -2.71 -17.37 -1.01
C TYR A 800 -2.43 -16.19 -1.95
N LEU A 801 -1.15 -16.02 -2.33
CA LEU A 801 -0.74 -14.86 -3.12
C LEU A 801 -1.19 -14.96 -4.59
N GLU A 802 -1.36 -16.18 -5.11
CA GLU A 802 -2.02 -16.47 -6.38
C GLU A 802 -3.51 -16.70 -6.12
N PRO A 803 -4.43 -15.81 -6.55
CA PRO A 803 -5.86 -16.07 -6.47
C PRO A 803 -6.27 -17.29 -7.31
N HIS A 804 -7.40 -17.94 -6.99
CA HIS A 804 -7.94 -19.02 -7.81
C HIS A 804 -7.98 -18.64 -9.30
N SER A 805 -7.39 -19.51 -10.12
CA SER A 805 -7.29 -19.31 -11.56
C SER A 805 -7.38 -20.65 -12.26
N SER A 806 -8.18 -20.70 -13.33
CA SER A 806 -8.35 -21.87 -14.17
C SER A 806 -8.44 -21.45 -15.63
N LEU A 807 -7.72 -22.15 -16.49
CA LEU A 807 -7.76 -22.04 -17.94
C LEU A 807 -8.27 -23.37 -18.50
N VAL A 808 -9.33 -23.31 -19.31
CA VAL A 808 -10.03 -24.49 -19.82
C VAL A 808 -10.22 -24.36 -21.34
N TRP A 809 -9.91 -25.42 -22.08
CA TRP A 809 -10.20 -25.50 -23.52
C TRP A 809 -10.48 -26.93 -23.97
N THR A 810 -11.24 -27.07 -25.06
CA THR A 810 -11.61 -28.37 -25.63
C THR A 810 -10.61 -28.79 -26.71
N LEU A 811 -10.26 -30.08 -26.77
CA LEU A 811 -9.39 -30.62 -27.83
C LEU A 811 -10.21 -31.21 -29.00
N ASP A 812 -11.22 -32.03 -28.70
CA ASP A 812 -11.97 -32.81 -29.70
C ASP A 812 -13.47 -32.48 -29.70
N GLY A 813 -13.85 -31.30 -30.20
CA GLY A 813 -15.26 -30.93 -30.39
C GLY A 813 -16.12 -30.90 -29.11
N GLY A 814 -15.49 -30.91 -27.94
CA GLY A 814 -16.15 -30.90 -26.62
C GLY A 814 -16.07 -32.21 -25.83
N ASN A 815 -15.58 -33.31 -26.41
CA ASN A 815 -15.50 -34.61 -25.71
C ASN A 815 -14.30 -34.74 -24.78
N GLU A 816 -13.23 -34.01 -25.05
CA GLU A 816 -12.04 -33.92 -24.19
C GLU A 816 -11.78 -32.47 -23.83
N VAL A 817 -11.55 -32.24 -22.54
CA VAL A 817 -11.29 -30.92 -21.96
C VAL A 817 -9.90 -30.94 -21.34
N HIS A 818 -9.06 -30.01 -21.76
CA HIS A 818 -7.81 -29.71 -21.10
C HIS A 818 -8.04 -28.56 -20.12
N MET A 819 -7.57 -28.74 -18.88
CA MET A 819 -7.70 -27.74 -17.82
C MET A 819 -6.37 -27.56 -17.11
N ILE A 820 -5.98 -26.31 -16.91
CA ILE A 820 -4.89 -25.92 -16.02
C ILE A 820 -5.51 -25.08 -14.91
N SER A 821 -5.34 -25.51 -13.66
CA SER A 821 -5.97 -24.86 -12.51
C SER A 821 -5.01 -24.81 -11.32
N SER A 822 -5.08 -23.72 -10.56
CA SER A 822 -4.50 -23.62 -9.21
C SER A 822 -5.52 -24.17 -8.21
N THR A 823 -5.35 -25.45 -7.81
CA THR A 823 -6.31 -26.24 -7.00
C THR A 823 -5.64 -26.97 -5.86
#